data_AF-A0A836C0B1-F1
#
_entry.id   AF-A0A836C0B1-F1
#
_cell.length_a   1.000
_cell.length_b   1.000
_cell.length_c   1.000
_cell.angle_alpha   90.00
_cell.angle_beta   90.00
_cell.angle_gamma   90.00
#
_symmetry.space_group_name_H-M   'P 1'
#
loop_
_entity.id
_entity.type
_entity.pdbx_description
1 polymer ?
#
loop_
_entity_poly.entity_id
_entity_poly.type
_entity_poly.pdbx_seq_one_letter_code
_entity_poly.pdbx_strand_id
1 'polypeptide(L)'
;MPSAEDCSRLRHVFAAYDKRFAHFATQALGYNLGPISCGWYNKRNQREHFEFFGSSVFGHVLVWQKFYTTARAVALGYNVLCIDSDVLPLGDFYGYVKQPPASAYTMIAQAEVPAMLNSGFMYYQNASATGPTLWALYHFLERAVRWSEDTEALRAISASFTDHAGNFIDYQDQNLYTDVLWSAMTGHPQFQVLFQARLGEKNDAWPSLGFRHAGDYREEVWKAANRAWRTPSTLVGFPLVLKVWGDQVPGPGEPPRTDASVTNVTLWTAQLRIPHVSNPFAGALKKPVFGPPGANTQALRKAFTDLGVMPLNPENPAHAAAAAAAPPELLTLTGTDVADGKVLGAWIQHNWYGWGRHGWWHRHLKPPFEQAMGHVHAGLPASDTINVKKNMLITSGNWNWHLHAVLRHSFARVYAATAHHPEQAVHALARIVTYAPGVIHHGLTKEQFVRAAQQLARAAIALSSSVAWPTPHCSSDWVLTDEGRKLPKPINHTIPWVHLNTHFQVMPFGVSPDRLKCEWPAFMIDACLENEGPGSMRGLMGVELEHLLSTRGVSVDAAPDPKHVLRLQASPDPPPAAPSASFAPVSASALLQLNAAALLALPQWGSPVFLDRLVELTELPADKEAEYEAFRKKCRALHYFDLQKEHRTEWRRRRRRRRHTE
;
A
#
# COMPACT_ATOMS: atom_id res chain seq x y z
N MET A 1 -1.53 17.40 29.74
CA MET A 1 -0.23 16.73 29.47
C MET A 1 -0.25 15.40 30.21
N PRO A 2 0.24 14.30 29.62
CA PRO A 2 0.52 13.10 30.43
C PRO A 2 1.48 13.48 31.56
N SER A 3 1.31 12.87 32.73
CA SER A 3 2.22 13.08 33.84
C SER A 3 3.61 12.52 33.49
N ALA A 4 4.66 13.00 34.17
CA ALA A 4 5.99 12.40 34.04
C ALA A 4 5.99 10.89 34.37
N GLU A 5 5.03 10.45 35.19
CA GLU A 5 4.79 9.05 35.53
C GLU A 5 4.22 8.25 34.35
N ASP A 6 3.27 8.81 33.59
CA ASP A 6 2.73 8.19 32.37
C ASP A 6 3.80 8.02 31.29
N CYS A 7 4.65 9.03 31.10
CA CYS A 7 5.79 8.92 30.19
C CYS A 7 6.85 7.91 30.68
N SER A 8 7.02 7.73 32.00
CA SER A 8 7.91 6.72 32.57
C SER A 8 7.38 5.30 32.32
N ARG A 9 6.07 5.07 32.48
CA ARG A 9 5.42 3.79 32.16
C ARG A 9 5.58 3.37 30.70
N LEU A 10 5.57 4.34 29.77
CA LEU A 10 5.79 4.09 28.34
C LEU A 10 7.24 3.75 27.97
N ARG A 11 8.24 4.08 28.81
CA ARG A 11 9.65 3.70 28.55
C ARG A 11 9.84 2.20 28.51
N HIS A 12 9.05 1.44 29.26
CA HIS A 12 9.10 -0.02 29.26
C HIS A 12 8.45 -0.65 28.02
N VAL A 13 7.65 0.12 27.27
CA VAL A 13 6.89 -0.35 26.10
C VAL A 13 7.70 -0.15 24.81
N PHE A 14 8.40 0.97 24.66
CA PHE A 14 9.17 1.30 23.46
C PHE A 14 10.68 1.22 23.72
N ALA A 15 11.31 0.09 23.38
CA ALA A 15 12.74 -0.13 23.58
C ALA A 15 13.67 0.75 22.72
N ALA A 16 13.14 1.46 21.71
CA ALA A 16 13.93 2.25 20.78
C ALA A 16 13.27 3.60 20.46
N TYR A 17 13.12 4.47 21.48
CA TYR A 17 12.81 5.87 21.24
C TYR A 17 14.06 6.59 20.69
N ASP A 18 14.15 6.79 19.37
CA ASP A 18 15.11 7.77 18.85
C ASP A 18 14.62 9.17 19.19
N LYS A 19 15.14 9.71 20.30
CA LYS A 19 14.81 11.05 20.81
C LYS A 19 15.00 12.14 19.74
N ARG A 20 15.91 11.96 18.78
CA ARG A 20 16.17 12.94 17.73
C ARG A 20 15.03 13.04 16.72
N PHE A 21 14.44 11.90 16.35
CA PHE A 21 13.32 11.90 15.42
C PHE A 21 12.01 12.33 16.06
N ALA A 22 11.76 11.95 17.33
CA ALA A 22 10.60 12.44 18.07
C ALA A 22 10.64 13.97 18.22
N HIS A 23 11.79 14.52 18.62
CA HIS A 23 11.96 15.98 18.71
C HIS A 23 11.79 16.68 17.35
N PHE A 24 12.33 16.10 16.28
CA PHE A 24 12.16 16.59 14.92
C PHE A 24 10.70 16.54 14.44
N ALA A 25 9.97 15.44 14.70
CA ALA A 25 8.57 15.29 14.33
C ALA A 25 7.68 16.30 15.08
N THR A 26 7.92 16.51 16.38
CA THR A 26 7.17 17.50 17.17
C THR A 26 7.43 18.93 16.70
N GLN A 27 8.67 19.27 16.35
CA GLN A 27 9.01 20.61 15.84
C GLN A 27 8.54 20.83 14.39
N ALA A 28 8.74 19.86 13.50
CA ALA A 28 8.40 19.99 12.08
C ALA A 28 6.90 19.96 11.81
N LEU A 29 6.10 19.32 12.68
CA LEU A 29 4.66 19.22 12.50
C LEU A 29 3.88 20.35 13.20
N GLY A 30 4.50 21.15 14.08
CA GLY A 30 3.88 22.35 14.65
C GLY A 30 2.62 22.11 15.49
N TYR A 31 2.26 20.85 15.79
CA TYR A 31 1.05 20.52 16.54
C TYR A 31 1.35 20.26 18.02
N ASN A 32 0.82 21.11 18.89
CA ASN A 32 0.62 20.83 20.32
C ASN A 32 -0.52 19.79 20.46
N LEU A 33 -0.25 18.51 20.20
CA LEU A 33 -1.25 17.45 20.41
C LEU A 33 -1.28 17.03 21.88
N GLY A 34 -2.47 16.66 22.36
CA GLY A 34 -2.72 16.11 23.70
C GLY A 34 -1.99 14.77 23.98
N PRO A 35 -2.53 13.85 24.79
CA PRO A 35 -1.82 12.66 25.28
C PRO A 35 -1.58 11.55 24.23
N ILE A 36 -1.28 11.91 22.98
CA ILE A 36 -0.91 10.96 21.91
C ILE A 36 0.60 10.74 21.96
N SER A 37 1.02 9.50 22.23
CA SER A 37 2.41 9.09 22.15
C SER A 37 2.62 8.20 20.93
N CYS A 38 3.54 8.58 20.03
CA CYS A 38 3.91 7.80 18.85
C CYS A 38 5.17 6.97 19.13
N GLY A 39 5.30 5.77 18.57
CA GLY A 39 6.50 4.95 18.67
C GLY A 39 6.83 4.28 17.35
N TRP A 40 8.12 4.15 17.04
CA TRP A 40 8.63 3.58 15.78
C TRP A 40 9.90 2.77 16.02
N TYR A 41 10.14 1.76 15.17
CA TYR A 41 11.32 0.90 15.22
C TYR A 41 12.26 1.24 14.06
N ASN A 42 13.56 1.40 14.34
CA ASN A 42 14.58 1.61 13.32
C ASN A 42 15.23 0.27 12.94
N LYS A 43 15.25 -0.02 11.63
CA LYS A 43 15.73 -1.26 11.01
C LYS A 43 17.24 -1.51 11.20
N ARG A 44 18.04 -0.47 11.49
CA ARG A 44 19.52 -0.57 11.44
C ARG A 44 20.18 -1.32 12.59
N ASN A 45 19.56 -1.43 13.77
CA ASN A 45 20.24 -1.95 14.98
C ASN A 45 19.60 -3.22 15.60
N GLN A 46 18.69 -3.91 14.90
CA GLN A 46 17.85 -4.91 15.57
C GLN A 46 18.20 -6.38 15.33
N ARG A 47 19.14 -6.68 14.43
CA ARG A 47 19.64 -8.06 14.30
C ARG A 47 20.30 -8.53 15.60
N GLU A 48 20.87 -7.62 16.38
CA GLU A 48 21.66 -7.91 17.59
C GLU A 48 20.81 -8.18 18.85
N HIS A 49 19.51 -7.88 18.85
CA HIS A 49 18.65 -8.02 20.05
C HIS A 49 17.51 -9.04 19.90
N PHE A 50 17.31 -9.57 18.70
CA PHE A 50 16.28 -10.56 18.39
C PHE A 50 16.84 -11.63 17.44
N GLU A 51 18.01 -12.20 17.77
CA GLU A 51 18.66 -13.26 16.98
C GLU A 51 17.71 -14.44 16.66
N PHE A 52 16.72 -14.68 17.52
CA PHE A 52 15.69 -15.72 17.37
C PHE A 52 14.83 -15.61 16.10
N PHE A 53 14.63 -14.39 15.58
CA PHE A 53 13.92 -14.18 14.31
C PHE A 53 14.89 -13.96 13.13
N GLY A 54 16.20 -14.00 13.38
CA GLY A 54 17.23 -14.07 12.35
C GLY A 54 17.23 -15.40 11.60
N SER A 55 16.74 -16.47 12.25
CA SER A 55 16.54 -17.81 11.69
C SER A 55 15.08 -18.05 11.28
N SER A 56 14.77 -17.65 10.04
CA SER A 56 13.98 -18.38 9.04
C SER A 56 12.48 -18.73 9.24
N VAL A 57 11.81 -18.60 10.40
CA VAL A 57 10.38 -19.02 10.50
C VAL A 57 9.38 -17.85 10.40
N PHE A 58 9.70 -16.66 10.93
CA PHE A 58 8.87 -15.46 10.80
C PHE A 58 9.63 -14.38 10.03
N GLY A 59 9.27 -14.15 8.77
CA GLY A 59 10.06 -13.37 7.80
C GLY A 59 10.30 -11.89 8.15
N HIS A 60 9.69 -11.34 9.21
CA HIS A 60 9.77 -9.91 9.52
C HIS A 60 9.79 -9.61 11.02
N VAL A 61 10.99 -9.49 11.62
CA VAL A 61 11.21 -9.07 13.03
C VAL A 61 10.39 -7.82 13.40
N LEU A 62 10.30 -6.85 12.49
CA LEU A 62 9.55 -5.61 12.70
C LEU A 62 8.05 -5.84 12.90
N VAL A 63 7.48 -6.83 12.21
CA VAL A 63 6.05 -7.18 12.33
C VAL A 63 5.80 -7.83 13.69
N TRP A 64 6.69 -8.72 14.13
CA TRP A 64 6.60 -9.28 15.48
C TRP A 64 6.70 -8.18 16.54
N GLN A 65 7.65 -7.24 16.41
CA GLN A 65 7.79 -6.12 17.35
C GLN A 65 6.58 -5.20 17.39
N LYS A 66 5.99 -4.90 16.23
CA LYS A 66 4.73 -4.15 16.11
C LYS A 66 3.65 -4.80 16.99
N PHE A 67 3.45 -6.10 16.87
CA PHE A 67 2.45 -6.82 17.64
C PHE A 67 2.84 -7.05 19.10
N TYR A 68 4.11 -7.30 19.42
CA TYR A 68 4.60 -7.42 20.79
C TYR A 68 4.32 -6.15 21.59
N THR A 69 4.60 -5.01 20.97
CA THR A 69 4.38 -3.70 21.58
C THR A 69 2.89 -3.38 21.70
N THR A 70 2.12 -3.71 20.67
CA THR A 70 0.65 -3.60 20.70
C THR A 70 0.07 -4.42 21.85
N ALA A 71 0.45 -5.69 21.97
CA ALA A 71 -0.01 -6.59 23.02
C ALA A 71 0.34 -6.10 24.42
N ARG A 72 1.56 -5.60 24.63
CA ARG A 72 1.96 -5.03 25.93
C ARG A 72 1.24 -3.74 26.27
N ALA A 73 1.00 -2.86 25.28
CA ALA A 73 0.21 -1.66 25.49
C ALA A 73 -1.25 -2.00 25.85
N VAL A 74 -1.86 -2.96 25.16
CA VAL A 74 -3.21 -3.46 25.49
C VAL A 74 -3.23 -4.11 26.89
N ALA A 75 -2.21 -4.90 27.24
CA ALA A 75 -2.07 -5.48 28.58
C ALA A 75 -2.03 -4.44 29.70
N LEU A 76 -1.49 -3.25 29.42
CA LEU A 76 -1.44 -2.11 30.33
C LEU A 76 -2.73 -1.26 30.32
N GLY A 77 -3.76 -1.66 29.56
CA GLY A 77 -5.05 -0.97 29.50
C GLY A 77 -5.14 0.18 28.49
N TYR A 78 -4.16 0.31 27.58
CA TYR A 78 -4.20 1.35 26.55
C TYR A 78 -5.09 0.96 25.36
N ASN A 79 -5.76 1.97 24.79
CA ASN A 79 -6.32 1.86 23.43
C ASN A 79 -5.17 2.00 22.42
N VAL A 80 -5.08 1.10 21.44
CA VAL A 80 -3.95 1.04 20.52
C VAL A 80 -4.44 1.01 19.08
N LEU A 81 -3.99 1.98 18.28
CA LEU A 81 -4.10 1.92 16.81
C LEU A 81 -2.79 1.36 16.25
N CYS A 82 -2.87 0.20 15.64
CA CYS A 82 -1.76 -0.58 15.11
C CYS A 82 -1.88 -0.66 13.58
N ILE A 83 -1.02 0.07 12.88
CA ILE A 83 -1.11 0.24 11.42
C ILE A 83 0.24 -0.01 10.73
N ASP A 84 0.19 -0.45 9.48
CA ASP A 84 1.36 -0.54 8.60
C ASP A 84 1.77 0.84 8.08
N SER A 85 3.00 0.92 7.55
CA SER A 85 3.55 2.17 6.98
C SER A 85 2.82 2.64 5.72
N ASP A 86 2.00 1.80 5.13
CA ASP A 86 1.19 2.08 3.95
C ASP A 86 -0.30 2.25 4.25
N VAL A 87 -0.63 2.55 5.51
CA VAL A 87 -1.93 3.06 5.91
C VAL A 87 -1.90 4.59 5.92
N LEU A 88 -2.96 5.20 5.43
CA LEU A 88 -3.16 6.63 5.28
C LEU A 88 -4.22 7.13 6.27
N PRO A 89 -3.91 8.12 7.12
CA PRO A 89 -4.92 8.88 7.82
C PRO A 89 -5.58 9.85 6.83
N LEU A 90 -6.86 9.62 6.54
CA LEU A 90 -7.63 10.40 5.58
C LEU A 90 -8.59 11.39 6.28
N GLY A 91 -8.99 11.09 7.52
CA GLY A 91 -9.86 11.91 8.36
C GLY A 91 -9.67 11.68 9.85
N ASP A 92 -10.60 12.18 10.67
CA ASP A 92 -10.58 12.02 12.13
C ASP A 92 -11.03 10.62 12.57
N PHE A 93 -10.10 9.66 12.54
CA PHE A 93 -10.34 8.26 12.95
C PHE A 93 -11.06 8.11 14.29
N TYR A 94 -10.66 8.85 15.32
CA TYR A 94 -11.25 8.71 16.65
C TYR A 94 -12.68 9.24 16.68
N GLY A 95 -12.98 10.29 15.93
CA GLY A 95 -14.34 10.76 15.71
C GLY A 95 -15.27 9.66 15.17
N TYR A 96 -14.76 8.75 14.32
CA TYR A 96 -15.53 7.61 13.81
C TYR A 96 -15.67 6.48 14.84
N VAL A 97 -14.56 6.01 15.42
CA VAL A 97 -14.58 4.77 16.22
C VAL A 97 -15.05 4.96 17.67
N LYS A 98 -15.13 6.19 18.15
CA LYS A 98 -15.68 6.51 19.48
C LYS A 98 -17.18 6.76 19.49
N GLN A 99 -17.86 6.60 18.35
CA GLN A 99 -19.31 6.70 18.25
C GLN A 99 -19.94 5.32 17.98
N PRO A 100 -21.20 5.10 18.39
CA PRO A 100 -21.94 3.90 18.01
C PRO A 100 -22.06 3.75 16.48
N PRO A 101 -22.07 2.52 15.94
CA PRO A 101 -21.87 1.26 16.67
C PRO A 101 -20.39 0.97 16.98
N ALA A 102 -19.44 1.66 16.35
CA ALA A 102 -18.00 1.35 16.40
C ALA A 102 -17.42 1.37 17.83
N SER A 103 -17.96 2.20 18.73
CA SER A 103 -17.54 2.29 20.12
C SER A 103 -17.79 1.03 20.95
N ALA A 104 -18.65 0.11 20.48
CA ALA A 104 -18.97 -1.13 21.18
C ALA A 104 -17.95 -2.26 20.93
N TYR A 105 -17.09 -2.13 19.93
CA TYR A 105 -16.13 -3.17 19.55
C TYR A 105 -14.79 -2.97 20.27
N THR A 106 -14.28 -4.02 20.90
CA THR A 106 -12.96 -4.01 21.53
C THR A 106 -11.84 -4.16 20.51
N MET A 107 -12.14 -4.76 19.37
CA MET A 107 -11.23 -4.98 18.26
C MET A 107 -11.91 -4.57 16.95
N ILE A 108 -11.23 -3.74 16.16
CA ILE A 108 -11.63 -3.35 14.80
C ILE A 108 -10.45 -3.67 13.89
N ALA A 109 -10.66 -4.47 12.85
CA ALA A 109 -9.60 -4.80 11.89
C ALA A 109 -10.08 -4.61 10.46
N GLN A 110 -9.15 -4.51 9.51
CA GLN A 110 -9.48 -4.60 8.09
C GLN A 110 -9.77 -6.06 7.72
N ALA A 111 -10.67 -6.32 6.77
CA ALA A 111 -10.78 -7.62 6.10
C ALA A 111 -9.73 -7.77 4.98
N GLU A 112 -9.05 -8.91 4.91
CA GLU A 112 -8.27 -9.27 3.71
C GLU A 112 -9.20 -9.82 2.61
N VAL A 113 -10.03 -10.78 3.02
CA VAL A 113 -11.10 -11.42 2.29
C VAL A 113 -12.23 -11.67 3.30
N PRO A 114 -13.45 -12.04 2.88
CA PRO A 114 -14.49 -12.39 3.84
C PRO A 114 -13.97 -13.40 4.86
N ALA A 115 -14.18 -13.09 6.14
CA ALA A 115 -13.74 -13.87 7.32
C ALA A 115 -12.24 -13.93 7.64
N MET A 116 -11.34 -13.31 6.87
CA MET A 116 -9.91 -13.21 7.22
C MET A 116 -9.54 -11.76 7.54
N LEU A 117 -8.78 -11.56 8.62
CA LEU A 117 -8.31 -10.21 8.97
C LEU A 117 -7.13 -9.83 8.07
N ASN A 118 -6.93 -8.53 7.89
CA ASN A 118 -5.69 -7.94 7.40
C ASN A 118 -4.99 -7.24 8.58
N SER A 119 -3.75 -7.63 8.83
CA SER A 119 -2.95 -7.18 9.99
C SER A 119 -2.34 -5.79 9.80
N GLY A 120 -2.46 -5.20 8.61
CA GLY A 120 -1.97 -3.87 8.30
C GLY A 120 -2.82 -2.75 8.91
N PHE A 121 -4.06 -3.02 9.32
CA PHE A 121 -4.89 -2.07 10.05
C PHE A 121 -5.67 -2.76 11.18
N MET A 122 -5.37 -2.40 12.43
CA MET A 122 -6.02 -2.94 13.61
C MET A 122 -6.16 -1.86 14.70
N TYR A 123 -7.32 -1.78 15.33
CA TYR A 123 -7.59 -0.90 16.46
C TYR A 123 -8.12 -1.71 17.63
N TYR A 124 -7.54 -1.48 18.80
CA TYR A 124 -7.89 -2.10 20.06
C TYR A 124 -8.39 -1.02 21.01
N GLN A 125 -9.56 -1.21 21.59
CA GLN A 125 -10.09 -0.28 22.58
C GLN A 125 -10.80 -1.00 23.72
N ASN A 126 -10.65 -0.50 24.94
CA ASN A 126 -11.34 -1.02 26.12
C ASN A 126 -11.21 -2.56 26.28
N ALA A 127 -10.13 -3.14 25.77
CA ALA A 127 -9.89 -4.58 25.84
C ALA A 127 -9.45 -4.94 27.26
N SER A 128 -10.02 -6.02 27.81
CA SER A 128 -9.66 -6.50 29.13
C SER A 128 -8.27 -7.12 29.14
N ALA A 129 -7.50 -6.86 30.21
CA ALA A 129 -6.20 -7.50 30.46
C ALA A 129 -6.31 -9.02 30.69
N THR A 130 -7.52 -9.54 30.89
CA THR A 130 -7.82 -10.98 30.98
C THR A 130 -8.83 -11.42 29.92
N GLY A 131 -9.08 -10.57 28.92
CA GLY A 131 -10.09 -10.79 27.89
C GLY A 131 -9.56 -11.52 26.64
N PRO A 132 -10.48 -11.99 25.78
CA PRO A 132 -10.14 -12.69 24.55
C PRO A 132 -9.38 -11.87 23.51
N THR A 133 -9.54 -10.54 23.45
CA THR A 133 -8.76 -9.68 22.54
C THR A 133 -7.27 -9.69 22.91
N LEU A 134 -6.93 -9.50 24.20
CA LEU A 134 -5.53 -9.58 24.63
C LEU A 134 -5.00 -11.01 24.53
N TRP A 135 -5.81 -12.01 24.87
CA TRP A 135 -5.43 -13.41 24.67
C TRP A 135 -5.05 -13.67 23.21
N ALA A 136 -5.80 -13.14 22.24
CA ALA A 136 -5.50 -13.32 20.82
C ALA A 136 -4.18 -12.63 20.42
N LEU A 137 -3.94 -11.41 20.88
CA LEU A 137 -2.67 -10.70 20.68
C LEU A 137 -1.47 -11.48 21.25
N TYR A 138 -1.58 -11.93 22.49
CA TYR A 138 -0.55 -12.71 23.16
C TYR A 138 -0.30 -14.04 22.44
N HIS A 139 -1.38 -14.79 22.16
CA HIS A 139 -1.24 -16.13 21.61
C HIS A 139 -0.71 -16.07 20.17
N PHE A 140 -1.00 -15.03 19.39
CA PHE A 140 -0.33 -14.78 18.10
C PHE A 140 1.19 -14.72 18.27
N LEU A 141 1.69 -13.93 19.23
CA LEU A 141 3.13 -13.81 19.50
C LEU A 141 3.71 -15.14 20.00
N GLU A 142 2.98 -15.84 20.86
CA GLU A 142 3.42 -17.12 21.42
C GLU A 142 3.52 -18.21 20.35
N ARG A 143 2.56 -18.34 19.42
CA ARG A 143 2.67 -19.32 18.32
C ARG A 143 3.89 -19.05 17.46
N ALA A 144 4.13 -17.78 17.14
CA ALA A 144 5.28 -17.37 16.34
C ALA A 144 6.60 -17.76 17.03
N VAL A 145 6.72 -17.51 18.33
CA VAL A 145 7.90 -17.89 19.11
C VAL A 145 8.02 -19.41 19.21
N ARG A 146 6.97 -20.13 19.61
CA ARG A 146 7.00 -21.60 19.77
C ARG A 146 7.45 -22.31 18.50
N TRP A 147 6.90 -21.96 17.33
CA TRP A 147 7.32 -22.57 16.06
C TRP A 147 8.69 -22.11 15.57
N SER A 148 9.16 -20.93 15.98
CA SER A 148 10.55 -20.53 15.69
C SER A 148 11.56 -21.27 16.57
N GLU A 149 11.18 -21.62 17.81
CA GLU A 149 12.04 -22.34 18.75
C GLU A 149 12.09 -23.84 18.47
N ASP A 150 10.94 -24.44 18.23
CA ASP A 150 10.79 -25.89 18.06
C ASP A 150 9.75 -26.19 16.97
N THR A 151 10.21 -26.88 15.93
CA THR A 151 9.37 -27.35 14.82
C THR A 151 9.15 -28.86 14.86
N GLU A 152 9.67 -29.59 15.85
CA GLU A 152 9.58 -31.05 15.92
C GLU A 152 8.13 -31.54 15.94
N ALA A 153 7.26 -30.87 16.71
CA ALA A 153 5.83 -31.21 16.74
C ALA A 153 5.17 -31.07 15.35
N LEU A 154 5.55 -30.07 14.56
CA LEU A 154 5.08 -29.91 13.19
C LEU A 154 5.70 -30.97 12.25
N ARG A 155 6.99 -31.26 12.39
CA ARG A 155 7.67 -32.33 11.61
C ARG A 155 7.07 -33.71 11.88
N ALA A 156 6.67 -33.98 13.11
CA ALA A 156 5.98 -35.22 13.49
C ALA A 156 4.58 -35.35 12.88
N ILE A 157 4.00 -34.25 12.40
CA ILE A 157 2.78 -34.26 11.59
C ILE A 157 3.13 -34.57 10.13
N SER A 158 4.10 -33.88 9.54
CA SER A 158 4.57 -34.17 8.17
C SER A 158 5.98 -33.67 7.90
N ALA A 159 6.77 -34.46 7.17
CA ALA A 159 8.09 -34.06 6.69
C ALA A 159 8.02 -32.89 5.66
N SER A 160 6.86 -32.65 5.04
CA SER A 160 6.68 -31.55 4.10
C SER A 160 6.84 -30.16 4.74
N PHE A 161 6.77 -30.06 6.07
CA PHE A 161 7.09 -28.84 6.81
C PHE A 161 8.59 -28.48 6.78
N THR A 162 9.46 -29.37 6.29
CA THR A 162 10.92 -29.18 6.19
C THR A 162 11.52 -29.25 4.79
N ASP A 163 10.77 -29.70 3.78
CA ASP A 163 11.25 -29.98 2.41
C ASP A 163 11.63 -28.75 1.56
N HIS A 164 11.69 -27.56 2.12
CA HIS A 164 12.13 -26.36 1.39
C HIS A 164 13.43 -25.89 2.01
N ALA A 165 14.46 -25.75 1.17
CA ALA A 165 15.89 -25.55 1.44
C ALA A 165 16.27 -24.35 2.34
N GLY A 166 15.63 -24.22 3.50
CA GLY A 166 15.75 -23.09 4.42
C GLY A 166 14.90 -23.15 5.70
N ASN A 167 14.33 -24.29 6.13
CA ASN A 167 13.58 -24.41 7.41
C ASN A 167 12.54 -23.29 7.63
N PHE A 168 11.70 -23.05 6.63
CA PHE A 168 10.75 -21.93 6.68
C PHE A 168 9.31 -22.42 6.56
N ILE A 169 8.46 -22.00 7.49
CA ILE A 169 7.01 -21.99 7.27
C ILE A 169 6.74 -20.62 6.64
N ASP A 170 6.38 -20.56 5.36
CA ASP A 170 6.04 -19.31 4.66
C ASP A 170 4.77 -18.69 5.24
N TYR A 171 4.85 -18.13 6.45
CA TYR A 171 3.68 -17.61 7.13
C TYR A 171 3.75 -16.11 7.31
N GLN A 172 2.79 -15.46 6.67
CA GLN A 172 2.49 -14.05 6.89
C GLN A 172 1.78 -13.93 8.24
N ASP A 173 2.13 -12.88 8.97
CA ASP A 173 1.54 -12.50 10.26
C ASP A 173 0.02 -12.44 10.21
N GLN A 174 -0.54 -11.98 9.10
CA GLN A 174 -1.97 -11.92 8.86
C GLN A 174 -2.67 -13.28 9.03
N ASN A 175 -2.08 -14.33 8.45
CA ASN A 175 -2.66 -15.66 8.52
C ASN A 175 -2.51 -16.25 9.92
N LEU A 176 -1.35 -16.03 10.58
CA LEU A 176 -1.18 -16.51 11.95
C LEU A 176 -2.17 -15.84 12.91
N TYR A 177 -2.36 -14.54 12.74
CA TYR A 177 -3.33 -13.83 13.56
C TYR A 177 -4.74 -14.34 13.25
N THR A 178 -5.09 -14.54 11.97
CA THR A 178 -6.38 -15.12 11.57
C THR A 178 -6.65 -16.47 12.27
N ASP A 179 -5.67 -17.36 12.37
CA ASP A 179 -5.83 -18.63 13.11
C ASP A 179 -6.20 -18.43 14.58
N VAL A 180 -5.50 -17.52 15.25
CA VAL A 180 -5.73 -17.21 16.66
C VAL A 180 -7.09 -16.54 16.83
N LEU A 181 -7.44 -15.66 15.89
CA LEU A 181 -8.73 -14.99 15.89
C LEU A 181 -9.87 -15.99 15.73
N TRP A 182 -9.80 -16.90 14.76
CA TRP A 182 -10.81 -17.94 14.59
C TRP A 182 -10.88 -18.87 15.79
N SER A 183 -9.75 -19.11 16.46
CA SER A 183 -9.75 -19.82 17.74
C SER A 183 -10.62 -19.08 18.77
N ALA A 184 -10.43 -17.77 18.92
CA ALA A 184 -11.21 -16.95 19.84
C ALA A 184 -12.69 -16.84 19.45
N MET A 185 -13.01 -16.76 18.16
CA MET A 185 -14.39 -16.69 17.66
C MET A 185 -15.17 -17.99 17.90
N THR A 186 -14.50 -19.13 17.76
CA THR A 186 -15.13 -20.45 17.92
C THR A 186 -15.05 -20.97 19.35
N GLY A 187 -14.24 -20.35 20.21
CA GLY A 187 -13.98 -20.82 21.56
C GLY A 187 -13.16 -22.11 21.62
N HIS A 188 -12.51 -22.51 20.53
CA HIS A 188 -11.68 -23.71 20.46
C HIS A 188 -10.38 -23.42 19.71
N PRO A 189 -9.22 -23.98 20.10
CA PRO A 189 -7.97 -23.80 19.34
C PRO A 189 -8.09 -24.27 17.88
N GLN A 190 -7.72 -23.42 16.94
CA GLN A 190 -7.70 -23.68 15.50
C GLN A 190 -6.36 -23.32 14.88
N PHE A 191 -5.99 -24.02 13.80
CA PHE A 191 -4.69 -23.90 13.13
C PHE A 191 -4.87 -23.97 11.61
N GLN A 192 -5.51 -22.97 10.99
CA GLN A 192 -5.65 -22.92 9.54
C GLN A 192 -4.27 -22.93 8.84
N VAL A 193 -3.20 -22.52 9.52
CA VAL A 193 -1.82 -22.69 9.04
C VAL A 193 -1.51 -24.09 8.54
N LEU A 194 -2.02 -25.15 9.17
CA LEU A 194 -1.71 -26.52 8.75
C LEU A 194 -2.21 -26.79 7.33
N PHE A 195 -3.34 -26.17 6.95
CA PHE A 195 -3.86 -26.24 5.60
C PHE A 195 -3.03 -25.39 4.62
N GLN A 196 -2.73 -24.15 4.99
CA GLN A 196 -2.03 -23.20 4.10
C GLN A 196 -0.54 -23.50 3.93
N ALA A 197 0.11 -24.08 4.94
CA ALA A 197 1.52 -24.45 4.96
C ALA A 197 1.84 -25.72 4.15
N ARG A 198 1.04 -25.99 3.10
CA ARG A 198 1.31 -26.96 2.05
C ARG A 198 1.37 -28.43 2.47
N LEU A 199 0.70 -28.83 3.56
CA LEU A 199 0.20 -30.21 3.60
C LEU A 199 -0.57 -30.46 2.29
N GLY A 200 -1.31 -29.47 1.79
CA GLY A 200 -1.97 -29.61 0.49
C GLY A 200 -3.06 -30.69 0.55
N GLU A 201 -3.81 -30.84 -0.54
CA GLU A 201 -5.02 -31.66 -0.52
C GLU A 201 -4.74 -33.16 -0.38
N LYS A 202 -3.54 -33.62 -0.75
CA LYS A 202 -3.19 -35.04 -0.89
C LYS A 202 -2.18 -35.57 0.14
N ASN A 203 -1.86 -34.81 1.19
CA ASN A 203 -0.89 -35.27 2.19
C ASN A 203 -1.48 -36.29 3.16
N ASP A 204 -0.71 -37.33 3.42
CA ASP A 204 -1.07 -38.49 4.24
C ASP A 204 -1.10 -38.20 5.74
N ALA A 205 -0.70 -36.99 6.17
CA ALA A 205 -0.79 -36.54 7.55
C ALA A 205 -2.23 -36.33 8.04
N TRP A 206 -3.19 -36.05 7.14
CA TRP A 206 -4.58 -35.69 7.51
C TRP A 206 -5.26 -36.76 8.38
N PRO A 207 -5.22 -38.07 8.03
CA PRO A 207 -5.72 -39.13 8.90
C PRO A 207 -5.14 -39.09 10.32
N SER A 208 -3.84 -38.80 10.44
CA SER A 208 -3.15 -38.73 11.74
C SER A 208 -3.57 -37.51 12.56
N LEU A 209 -4.09 -36.46 11.93
CA LEU A 209 -4.69 -35.29 12.56
C LEU A 209 -6.17 -35.49 12.90
N GLY A 210 -6.78 -36.58 12.40
CA GLY A 210 -8.19 -36.91 12.62
C GLY A 210 -9.13 -36.60 11.46
N PHE A 211 -8.61 -36.28 10.27
CA PHE A 211 -9.40 -35.87 9.10
C PHE A 211 -9.16 -36.83 7.93
N ARG A 212 -10.14 -37.07 7.05
CA ARG A 212 -9.91 -37.99 5.91
C ARG A 212 -9.01 -37.36 4.86
N HIS A 213 -9.17 -36.05 4.64
CA HIS A 213 -8.35 -35.25 3.74
C HIS A 213 -8.40 -33.77 4.14
N ALA A 214 -7.55 -32.94 3.52
CA ALA A 214 -7.47 -31.50 3.78
C ALA A 214 -8.82 -30.78 3.67
N GLY A 215 -9.65 -31.21 2.72
CA GLY A 215 -10.98 -30.66 2.50
C GLY A 215 -11.88 -30.70 3.73
N ASP A 216 -11.86 -31.81 4.50
CA ASP A 216 -12.68 -31.97 5.71
C ASP A 216 -12.23 -30.96 6.77
N TYR A 217 -10.92 -30.85 7.00
CA TYR A 217 -10.36 -29.90 7.96
C TYR A 217 -10.66 -28.45 7.57
N ARG A 218 -10.42 -28.10 6.30
CA ARG A 218 -10.73 -26.76 5.77
C ARG A 218 -12.20 -26.44 5.95
N GLU A 219 -13.08 -27.37 5.59
CA GLU A 219 -14.52 -27.19 5.69
C GLU A 219 -14.97 -27.00 7.14
N GLU A 220 -14.49 -27.81 8.08
CA GLU A 220 -14.82 -27.69 9.50
C GLU A 220 -14.35 -26.35 10.10
N VAL A 221 -13.07 -26.00 9.90
CA VAL A 221 -12.50 -24.76 10.43
C VAL A 221 -13.15 -23.53 9.80
N TRP A 222 -13.25 -23.51 8.47
CA TRP A 222 -13.84 -22.40 7.71
C TRP A 222 -15.32 -22.23 8.01
N LYS A 223 -16.12 -23.32 8.07
CA LYS A 223 -17.54 -23.23 8.41
C LYS A 223 -17.73 -22.78 9.85
N ALA A 224 -16.93 -23.28 10.79
CA ALA A 224 -17.02 -22.85 12.18
C ALA A 224 -16.74 -21.35 12.34
N ALA A 225 -15.66 -20.85 11.73
CA ALA A 225 -15.36 -19.42 11.73
C ALA A 225 -16.49 -18.61 11.05
N ASN A 226 -17.02 -19.08 9.92
CA ASN A 226 -18.10 -18.39 9.21
C ASN A 226 -19.42 -18.32 9.99
N ARG A 227 -19.77 -19.38 10.74
CA ARG A 227 -20.96 -19.37 11.59
C ARG A 227 -20.86 -18.39 12.77
N ALA A 228 -19.66 -18.00 13.15
CA ALA A 228 -19.45 -17.02 14.23
C ALA A 228 -19.67 -15.57 13.78
N TRP A 229 -19.60 -15.30 12.46
CA TRP A 229 -19.83 -13.97 11.92
C TRP A 229 -21.32 -13.60 11.88
N ARG A 230 -21.58 -12.32 12.11
CA ARG A 230 -22.90 -11.68 12.07
C ARG A 230 -22.77 -10.32 11.38
N THR A 231 -23.88 -9.80 10.86
CA THR A 231 -23.94 -8.49 10.20
C THR A 231 -25.07 -7.64 10.80
N PRO A 232 -24.94 -7.16 12.05
CA PRO A 232 -25.94 -6.28 12.63
C PRO A 232 -25.92 -4.93 11.91
N SER A 233 -27.11 -4.44 11.57
CA SER A 233 -27.32 -3.08 11.10
C SER A 233 -27.70 -2.19 12.29
N THR A 234 -27.09 -1.02 12.38
CA THR A 234 -27.35 -0.03 13.43
C THR A 234 -27.71 1.31 12.81
N LEU A 235 -28.75 1.96 13.33
CA LEU A 235 -29.08 3.35 13.01
C LEU A 235 -28.05 4.27 13.66
N VAL A 236 -27.38 5.07 12.85
CA VAL A 236 -26.47 6.12 13.31
C VAL A 236 -27.08 7.50 13.04
N GLY A 237 -26.99 8.36 14.04
CA GLY A 237 -27.41 9.75 13.97
C GLY A 237 -26.24 10.71 13.81
N PHE A 238 -26.52 11.97 14.11
CA PHE A 238 -25.51 13.03 14.13
C PHE A 238 -24.47 12.79 15.25
N PRO A 239 -23.19 13.13 15.05
CA PRO A 239 -22.57 13.70 13.84
C PRO A 239 -22.08 12.66 12.82
N LEU A 240 -22.10 11.36 13.14
CA LEU A 240 -21.55 10.32 12.27
C LEU A 240 -22.24 10.29 10.90
N VAL A 241 -23.56 10.53 10.84
CA VAL A 241 -24.31 10.50 9.57
C VAL A 241 -23.85 11.51 8.52
N LEU A 242 -23.27 12.65 8.93
CA LEU A 242 -22.68 13.60 7.99
C LEU A 242 -21.39 13.06 7.33
N LYS A 243 -20.79 12.05 7.96
CA LYS A 243 -19.51 11.47 7.54
C LYS A 243 -19.65 10.10 6.89
N VAL A 244 -20.86 9.52 6.86
CA VAL A 244 -21.10 8.16 6.36
C VAL A 244 -22.25 8.13 5.35
N TRP A 245 -22.05 7.43 4.22
CA TRP A 245 -23.08 7.25 3.18
C TRP A 245 -23.93 5.99 3.35
N GLY A 246 -23.78 5.31 4.49
CA GLY A 246 -24.30 3.95 4.69
C GLY A 246 -23.32 2.88 4.19
N ASP A 247 -23.85 1.74 3.77
CA ASP A 247 -23.08 0.56 3.30
C ASP A 247 -22.81 0.57 1.78
N GLN A 248 -23.35 1.57 1.07
CA GLN A 248 -23.21 1.74 -0.37
C GLN A 248 -22.10 2.75 -0.67
N VAL A 249 -21.34 2.50 -1.73
CA VAL A 249 -20.40 3.49 -2.28
C VAL A 249 -21.23 4.58 -2.96
N PRO A 250 -21.00 5.87 -2.68
CA PRO A 250 -21.73 6.94 -3.35
C PRO A 250 -21.55 6.88 -4.86
N GLY A 251 -22.63 7.10 -5.61
CA GLY A 251 -22.55 7.25 -7.06
C GLY A 251 -21.75 8.48 -7.50
N PRO A 252 -21.29 8.52 -8.77
CA PRO A 252 -20.70 9.72 -9.36
C PRO A 252 -21.59 10.95 -9.21
N GLY A 253 -21.07 12.00 -8.58
CA GLY A 253 -21.75 13.29 -8.44
C GLY A 253 -22.82 13.38 -7.36
N GLU A 254 -23.00 12.34 -6.53
CA GLU A 254 -23.91 12.45 -5.39
C GLU A 254 -23.37 13.49 -4.39
N PRO A 255 -24.17 14.53 -4.02
CA PRO A 255 -23.73 15.62 -3.16
C PRO A 255 -23.62 15.13 -1.71
N PRO A 256 -22.66 15.65 -0.92
CA PRO A 256 -22.53 15.33 0.51
C PRO A 256 -23.90 15.30 1.21
N ARG A 257 -24.12 14.31 2.08
CA ARG A 257 -25.31 14.36 2.95
C ARG A 257 -25.23 15.61 3.81
N THR A 258 -26.22 16.47 3.66
CA THR A 258 -26.35 17.73 4.40
C THR A 258 -27.49 17.69 5.42
N ASP A 259 -28.28 16.61 5.43
CA ASP A 259 -29.42 16.44 6.31
C ASP A 259 -29.04 15.69 7.59
N ALA A 260 -29.65 16.07 8.71
CA ALA A 260 -29.48 15.40 10.01
C ALA A 260 -30.25 14.07 10.10
N SER A 261 -30.60 13.46 8.96
CA SER A 261 -31.34 12.21 8.93
C SER A 261 -30.48 11.06 9.46
N VAL A 262 -31.11 10.05 10.06
CA VAL A 262 -30.40 8.83 10.49
C VAL A 262 -30.06 7.97 9.28
N THR A 263 -29.03 7.13 9.40
CA THR A 263 -28.72 6.13 8.37
C THR A 263 -28.36 4.80 8.99
N ASN A 264 -28.64 3.71 8.27
CA ASN A 264 -28.15 2.41 8.69
C ASN A 264 -26.70 2.24 8.24
N VAL A 265 -25.87 1.77 9.17
CA VAL A 265 -24.54 1.20 8.87
C VAL A 265 -24.51 -0.23 9.38
N THR A 266 -23.88 -1.09 8.60
CA THR A 266 -23.70 -2.50 8.93
C THR A 266 -22.22 -2.79 9.07
N LEU A 267 -21.89 -3.60 10.06
CA LEU A 267 -20.53 -4.03 10.37
C LEU A 267 -20.48 -5.55 10.38
N TRP A 268 -19.37 -6.12 9.91
CA TRP A 268 -19.16 -7.57 9.91
C TRP A 268 -18.51 -7.99 11.23
N THR A 269 -19.28 -8.55 12.16
CA THR A 269 -18.87 -8.73 13.57
C THR A 269 -18.85 -10.18 14.03
N ALA A 270 -17.98 -10.48 15.00
CA ALA A 270 -18.00 -11.72 15.76
C ALA A 270 -17.81 -11.44 17.25
N GLN A 271 -18.31 -12.36 18.06
CA GLN A 271 -18.02 -12.40 19.50
C GLN A 271 -16.75 -13.22 19.72
N LEU A 272 -15.83 -12.70 20.54
CA LEU A 272 -14.60 -13.36 20.93
C LEU A 272 -14.73 -13.98 22.31
N ARG A 273 -14.11 -15.15 22.50
CA ARG A 273 -14.02 -15.90 23.76
C ARG A 273 -12.60 -16.45 23.91
N ILE A 274 -12.17 -16.74 25.14
CA ILE A 274 -10.88 -17.41 25.32
C ILE A 274 -11.09 -18.89 24.96
N PRO A 275 -10.39 -19.42 23.95
CA PRO A 275 -10.58 -20.81 23.57
C PRO A 275 -9.95 -21.76 24.57
N HIS A 276 -10.51 -22.96 24.66
CA HIS A 276 -9.98 -24.02 25.50
C HIS A 276 -10.29 -25.39 24.89
N VAL A 277 -9.37 -26.36 25.02
CA VAL A 277 -9.51 -27.71 24.43
C VAL A 277 -10.68 -28.52 25.02
N SER A 278 -11.19 -28.13 26.19
CA SER A 278 -12.38 -28.77 26.79
C SER A 278 -13.69 -28.38 26.10
N ASN A 279 -13.69 -27.35 25.27
CA ASN A 279 -14.88 -26.94 24.55
C ASN A 279 -15.09 -27.92 23.39
N PRO A 280 -16.24 -28.62 23.31
CA PRO A 280 -16.46 -29.63 22.28
C PRO A 280 -16.40 -28.99 20.89
N PHE A 281 -15.48 -29.48 20.06
CA PHE A 281 -15.32 -29.04 18.67
C PHE A 281 -15.08 -30.25 17.78
N ALA A 282 -15.93 -30.43 16.76
CA ALA A 282 -15.87 -31.59 15.86
C ALA A 282 -14.54 -31.67 15.08
N GLY A 283 -13.88 -30.53 14.86
CA GLY A 283 -12.60 -30.43 14.17
C GLY A 283 -11.37 -30.32 15.08
N ALA A 284 -11.40 -30.86 16.30
CA ALA A 284 -10.23 -30.84 17.18
C ALA A 284 -9.10 -31.71 16.61
N LEU A 285 -7.88 -31.19 16.60
CA LEU A 285 -6.70 -31.95 16.18
C LEU A 285 -6.43 -33.09 17.18
N LYS A 286 -6.18 -34.29 16.67
CA LYS A 286 -5.80 -35.45 17.50
C LYS A 286 -4.35 -35.44 17.98
N LYS A 287 -3.52 -34.53 17.43
CA LYS A 287 -2.10 -34.37 17.78
C LYS A 287 -1.82 -32.93 18.17
N PRO A 288 -0.94 -32.70 19.17
CA PRO A 288 -0.48 -31.36 19.50
C PRO A 288 0.34 -30.79 18.34
N VAL A 289 0.25 -29.47 18.15
CA VAL A 289 1.01 -28.74 17.12
C VAL A 289 2.18 -27.95 17.70
N PHE A 290 2.43 -28.15 19.00
CA PHE A 290 3.52 -27.55 19.73
C PHE A 290 4.15 -28.56 20.69
N GLY A 291 5.48 -28.50 20.84
CA GLY A 291 6.19 -29.15 21.92
C GLY A 291 6.11 -28.36 23.24
N PRO A 292 6.79 -28.82 24.31
CA PRO A 292 6.96 -28.06 25.54
C PRO A 292 7.54 -26.64 25.28
N PRO A 293 7.15 -25.63 26.07
CA PRO A 293 7.67 -24.26 25.90
C PRO A 293 9.20 -24.18 26.06
N GLY A 294 9.89 -23.70 25.02
CA GLY A 294 11.30 -23.36 25.04
C GLY A 294 11.63 -22.12 25.86
N ALA A 295 12.92 -21.77 25.95
CA ALA A 295 13.41 -20.67 26.78
C ALA A 295 12.84 -19.29 26.38
N ASN A 296 12.67 -19.02 25.08
CA ASN A 296 12.10 -17.77 24.57
C ASN A 296 10.60 -17.71 24.77
N THR A 297 9.87 -18.83 24.61
CA THR A 297 8.45 -18.89 24.98
C THR A 297 8.28 -18.61 26.47
N GLN A 298 9.14 -19.17 27.33
CA GLN A 298 9.14 -18.90 28.76
C GLN A 298 9.46 -17.43 29.07
N ALA A 299 10.43 -16.82 28.37
CA ALA A 299 10.75 -15.41 28.50
C ALA A 299 9.59 -14.51 28.07
N LEU A 300 8.92 -14.83 26.97
CA LEU A 300 7.71 -14.13 26.51
C LEU A 300 6.60 -14.21 27.55
N ARG A 301 6.32 -15.42 28.07
CA ARG A 301 5.34 -15.63 29.16
C ARG A 301 5.67 -14.77 30.37
N LYS A 302 6.92 -14.83 30.84
CA LYS A 302 7.39 -14.02 31.96
C LYS A 302 7.17 -12.53 31.72
N ALA A 303 7.48 -12.04 30.52
CA ALA A 303 7.31 -10.63 30.17
C ALA A 303 5.85 -10.15 30.25
N PHE A 304 4.86 -11.02 30.03
CA PHE A 304 3.44 -10.70 30.24
C PHE A 304 3.00 -10.90 31.69
N THR A 305 3.49 -11.94 32.36
CA THR A 305 3.26 -12.15 33.80
C THR A 305 3.76 -10.96 34.63
N ASP A 306 4.92 -10.40 34.28
CA ASP A 306 5.49 -9.21 34.93
C ASP A 306 4.60 -7.96 34.75
N LEU A 307 3.69 -7.94 33.76
CA LEU A 307 2.69 -6.90 33.57
C LEU A 307 1.38 -7.17 34.35
N GLY A 308 1.33 -8.23 35.15
CA GLY A 308 0.11 -8.67 35.83
C GLY A 308 -0.86 -9.43 34.91
N VAL A 309 -0.44 -9.80 33.70
CA VAL A 309 -1.26 -10.57 32.78
C VAL A 309 -0.82 -12.03 32.82
N MET A 310 -1.71 -12.93 33.25
CA MET A 310 -1.49 -14.36 33.14
C MET A 310 -2.18 -14.88 31.87
N PRO A 311 -1.46 -15.09 30.77
CA PRO A 311 -2.07 -15.60 29.56
C PRO A 311 -2.55 -17.04 29.78
N LEU A 312 -3.86 -17.25 29.61
CA LEU A 312 -4.47 -18.56 29.72
C LEU A 312 -4.01 -19.45 28.56
N ASN A 313 -3.20 -20.46 28.88
CA ASN A 313 -2.89 -21.56 27.98
C ASN A 313 -4.16 -22.39 27.67
N PRO A 314 -4.62 -22.44 26.41
CA PRO A 314 -5.84 -23.17 26.03
C PRO A 314 -5.72 -24.69 26.16
N GLU A 315 -4.50 -25.23 26.31
CA GLU A 315 -4.20 -26.66 26.45
C GLU A 315 -4.08 -27.09 27.91
N ASN A 316 -4.04 -26.15 28.87
CA ASN A 316 -3.89 -26.47 30.30
C ASN A 316 -5.27 -26.65 30.96
N PRO A 317 -5.65 -27.86 31.41
CA PRO A 317 -6.95 -28.09 32.04
C PRO A 317 -7.26 -27.17 33.22
N ALA A 318 -6.24 -26.72 33.97
CA ALA A 318 -6.41 -25.79 35.08
C ALA A 318 -6.93 -24.40 34.65
N HIS A 319 -6.83 -24.06 33.36
CA HIS A 319 -7.29 -22.79 32.81
C HIS A 319 -8.71 -22.86 32.25
N ALA A 320 -9.35 -24.04 32.20
CA ALA A 320 -10.67 -24.22 31.60
C ALA A 320 -11.74 -23.30 32.24
N ALA A 321 -11.80 -23.28 33.57
CA ALA A 321 -12.77 -22.47 34.30
C ALA A 321 -12.54 -20.96 34.11
N ALA A 322 -11.28 -20.53 34.12
CA ALA A 322 -10.92 -19.12 33.88
C ALA A 322 -11.25 -18.69 32.45
N ALA A 323 -10.99 -19.55 31.45
CA ALA A 323 -11.33 -19.28 30.05
C ALA A 323 -12.86 -19.17 29.85
N ALA A 324 -13.64 -20.03 30.51
CA ALA A 324 -15.10 -19.99 30.46
C ALA A 324 -15.70 -18.77 31.20
N ALA A 325 -15.06 -18.31 32.28
CA ALA A 325 -15.50 -17.17 33.07
C ALA A 325 -15.13 -15.81 32.45
N ALA A 326 -14.18 -15.77 31.52
CA ALA A 326 -13.77 -14.54 30.85
C ALA A 326 -14.96 -13.93 30.07
N PRO A 327 -15.31 -12.65 30.32
CA PRO A 327 -16.37 -11.99 29.57
C PRO A 327 -16.05 -11.99 28.07
N PRO A 328 -17.05 -12.22 27.21
CA PRO A 328 -16.85 -12.14 25.78
C PRO A 328 -16.63 -10.69 25.35
N GLU A 329 -15.86 -10.51 24.29
CA GLU A 329 -15.60 -9.20 23.68
C GLU A 329 -16.05 -9.18 22.22
N LEU A 330 -16.07 -8.02 21.58
CA LEU A 330 -16.62 -7.85 20.23
C LEU A 330 -15.54 -7.44 19.23
N LEU A 331 -15.47 -8.17 18.13
CA LEU A 331 -14.69 -7.83 16.95
C LEU A 331 -15.60 -7.27 15.86
N THR A 332 -15.12 -6.32 15.08
CA THR A 332 -15.63 -6.05 13.73
C THR A 332 -14.52 -6.02 12.68
N LEU A 333 -14.85 -6.45 11.46
CA LEU A 333 -14.08 -6.20 10.26
C LEU A 333 -14.62 -4.96 9.52
N THR A 334 -13.72 -4.27 8.85
CA THR A 334 -13.95 -3.09 8.00
C THR A 334 -13.51 -3.38 6.58
N GLY A 335 -14.06 -2.65 5.61
CA GLY A 335 -13.80 -2.87 4.18
C GLY A 335 -14.18 -4.29 3.72
N THR A 336 -15.26 -4.85 4.26
CA THR A 336 -15.72 -6.19 3.89
C THR A 336 -16.69 -6.12 2.72
N ASP A 337 -16.25 -6.56 1.56
CA ASP A 337 -17.11 -6.75 0.40
C ASP A 337 -18.13 -7.88 0.67
N VAL A 338 -19.41 -7.58 0.50
CA VAL A 338 -20.50 -8.57 0.62
C VAL A 338 -21.29 -8.64 -0.68
N ALA A 339 -22.26 -9.56 -0.76
CA ALA A 339 -23.17 -9.63 -1.90
C ALA A 339 -23.88 -8.27 -2.14
N ASP A 340 -24.35 -8.05 -3.36
CA ASP A 340 -25.10 -6.86 -3.77
C ASP A 340 -24.29 -5.55 -3.81
N GLY A 341 -22.96 -5.64 -3.88
CA GLY A 341 -22.08 -4.47 -4.06
C GLY A 341 -21.90 -3.59 -2.82
N LYS A 342 -22.38 -4.06 -1.65
CA LYS A 342 -22.18 -3.37 -0.37
C LYS A 342 -20.78 -3.62 0.17
N VAL A 343 -20.26 -2.61 0.86
CA VAL A 343 -18.94 -2.66 1.48
C VAL A 343 -19.03 -2.23 2.93
N LEU A 344 -19.04 -3.21 3.83
CA LEU A 344 -19.31 -2.99 5.25
C LEU A 344 -18.15 -2.31 5.95
N GLY A 345 -18.43 -1.27 6.74
CA GLY A 345 -17.43 -0.53 7.51
C GLY A 345 -16.42 0.26 6.67
N ALA A 346 -16.65 0.45 5.36
CA ALA A 346 -15.74 1.17 4.48
C ALA A 346 -15.49 2.62 4.91
N TRP A 347 -16.44 3.23 5.62
CA TRP A 347 -16.29 4.58 6.15
C TRP A 347 -15.26 4.72 7.27
N ILE A 348 -15.01 3.65 8.03
CA ILE A 348 -13.89 3.60 8.97
C ILE A 348 -12.61 3.42 8.16
N GLN A 349 -12.56 2.37 7.35
CA GLN A 349 -11.36 1.99 6.65
C GLN A 349 -11.64 1.15 5.40
N HIS A 350 -10.87 1.36 4.33
CA HIS A 350 -10.86 0.49 3.15
C HIS A 350 -9.47 0.36 2.50
N ASN A 351 -9.30 -0.65 1.66
CA ASN A 351 -8.13 -0.86 0.82
C ASN A 351 -8.15 -0.02 -0.48
N TRP A 352 -6.99 0.08 -1.14
CA TRP A 352 -6.79 0.89 -2.35
C TRP A 352 -7.65 0.41 -3.51
N TYR A 353 -7.78 -0.91 -3.64
CA TYR A 353 -8.51 -1.53 -4.73
C TYR A 353 -9.99 -1.11 -4.76
N GLY A 354 -10.66 -1.07 -3.61
CA GLY A 354 -12.08 -0.73 -3.57
C GLY A 354 -12.35 0.77 -3.60
N TRP A 355 -11.48 1.61 -3.00
CA TRP A 355 -11.78 3.03 -2.82
C TRP A 355 -10.68 3.95 -3.34
N GLY A 356 -9.42 3.73 -2.92
CA GLY A 356 -8.31 4.64 -3.26
C GLY A 356 -8.12 4.87 -4.76
N ARG A 357 -8.19 3.81 -5.56
CA ARG A 357 -8.03 3.89 -7.03
C ARG A 357 -9.14 4.66 -7.73
N HIS A 358 -10.25 4.96 -7.05
CA HIS A 358 -11.40 5.70 -7.59
C HIS A 358 -11.39 7.18 -7.19
N GLY A 359 -10.36 7.63 -6.46
CA GLY A 359 -10.14 9.04 -6.14
C GLY A 359 -10.63 9.48 -4.78
N TRP A 360 -11.25 8.56 -4.02
CA TRP A 360 -11.72 8.82 -2.66
C TRP A 360 -10.62 9.21 -1.67
N TRP A 361 -9.35 9.02 -2.02
CA TRP A 361 -8.21 9.35 -1.15
C TRP A 361 -7.40 10.54 -1.66
N HIS A 362 -7.86 11.19 -2.73
CA HIS A 362 -7.09 12.24 -3.37
C HIS A 362 -7.16 13.53 -2.53
N ARG A 363 -6.03 13.93 -1.96
CA ARG A 363 -5.95 15.03 -0.98
C ARG A 363 -6.43 16.38 -1.52
N HIS A 364 -6.09 16.70 -2.77
CA HIS A 364 -6.41 18.00 -3.37
C HIS A 364 -7.81 18.11 -3.95
N LEU A 365 -8.44 16.98 -4.28
CA LEU A 365 -9.74 16.97 -4.96
C LEU A 365 -10.91 16.88 -3.98
N LYS A 366 -10.60 16.80 -2.67
CA LYS A 366 -11.53 16.74 -1.53
C LYS A 366 -12.84 16.04 -1.89
N PRO A 367 -12.86 14.70 -1.89
CA PRO A 367 -14.08 13.98 -2.19
C PRO A 367 -15.21 14.43 -1.25
N PRO A 368 -16.48 14.34 -1.71
CA PRO A 368 -17.65 14.66 -0.88
C PRO A 368 -17.78 13.77 0.37
N PHE A 369 -17.02 12.67 0.41
CA PHE A 369 -16.99 11.69 1.47
C PHE A 369 -15.60 11.64 2.11
N GLU A 370 -15.56 11.74 3.44
CA GLU A 370 -14.34 11.55 4.22
C GLU A 370 -14.32 10.13 4.77
N GLN A 371 -13.43 9.29 4.24
CA GLN A 371 -13.03 8.05 4.90
C GLN A 371 -12.09 8.38 6.05
N ALA A 372 -12.12 7.61 7.13
CA ALA A 372 -11.19 7.85 8.23
C ALA A 372 -9.75 7.41 7.89
N MET A 373 -9.61 6.19 7.35
CA MET A 373 -8.32 5.56 7.08
C MET A 373 -8.33 4.85 5.72
N GLY A 374 -7.25 4.95 4.95
CA GLY A 374 -7.04 4.16 3.73
C GLY A 374 -5.88 3.19 3.91
N HIS A 375 -5.91 2.01 3.31
CA HIS A 375 -4.76 1.08 3.31
C HIS A 375 -4.33 0.80 1.87
N VAL A 376 -3.08 1.15 1.52
CA VAL A 376 -2.50 0.98 0.19
C VAL A 376 -2.11 -0.48 -0.07
N HIS A 377 -3.13 -1.34 -0.01
CA HIS A 377 -3.08 -2.78 -0.15
C HIS A 377 -4.14 -3.26 -1.16
N ALA A 378 -3.93 -4.48 -1.66
CA ALA A 378 -4.75 -5.19 -2.64
C ALA A 378 -4.83 -4.54 -4.03
N GLY A 379 -4.89 -5.38 -5.07
CA GLY A 379 -5.08 -4.95 -6.46
C GLY A 379 -4.03 -3.97 -6.99
N LEU A 380 -2.84 -3.96 -6.37
CA LEU A 380 -1.72 -3.11 -6.77
C LEU A 380 -1.14 -3.60 -8.12
N PRO A 381 -0.65 -2.70 -9.00
CA PRO A 381 0.19 -3.07 -10.13
C PRO A 381 1.33 -4.02 -9.73
N ALA A 382 1.79 -4.88 -10.64
CA ALA A 382 2.82 -5.88 -10.32
C ALA A 382 4.13 -5.23 -9.81
N SER A 383 4.83 -5.97 -8.95
CA SER A 383 6.00 -5.57 -8.14
C SER A 383 7.25 -5.11 -8.90
N ASP A 384 7.22 -5.08 -10.23
CA ASP A 384 8.35 -4.68 -11.06
C ASP A 384 8.46 -3.15 -11.12
N THR A 385 7.43 -2.43 -10.64
CA THR A 385 7.45 -0.96 -10.47
C THR A 385 8.15 -0.57 -9.19
N ILE A 386 8.88 0.56 -9.19
CA ILE A 386 9.45 1.13 -7.96
C ILE A 386 8.33 1.26 -6.95
N ASN A 387 8.45 0.58 -5.81
CA ASN A 387 7.68 0.84 -4.60
C ASN A 387 6.22 1.27 -4.90
N VAL A 388 5.42 0.39 -5.52
CA VAL A 388 4.04 0.66 -6.01
C VAL A 388 3.24 1.53 -5.03
N LYS A 389 3.35 1.20 -3.74
CA LYS A 389 2.68 1.90 -2.64
C LYS A 389 3.11 3.36 -2.58
N LYS A 390 4.41 3.67 -2.65
CA LYS A 390 4.93 5.05 -2.77
C LYS A 390 4.31 5.79 -3.96
N ASN A 391 4.20 5.17 -5.13
CA ASN A 391 3.65 5.85 -6.30
C ASN A 391 2.16 6.19 -6.11
N MET A 392 1.39 5.34 -5.44
CA MET A 392 0.01 5.65 -5.06
C MET A 392 -0.08 6.82 -4.07
N LEU A 393 0.85 6.90 -3.11
CA LEU A 393 0.94 8.06 -2.22
C LEU A 393 1.25 9.35 -2.99
N ILE A 394 2.14 9.26 -3.98
CA ILE A 394 2.51 10.39 -4.84
C ILE A 394 1.32 10.84 -5.68
N THR A 395 0.68 9.94 -6.42
CA THR A 395 -0.42 10.29 -7.34
C THR A 395 -1.69 10.72 -6.62
N SER A 396 -1.93 10.24 -5.39
CA SER A 396 -3.06 10.68 -4.56
C SER A 396 -2.81 11.99 -3.78
N GLY A 397 -1.61 12.58 -3.87
CA GLY A 397 -1.25 13.79 -3.13
C GLY A 397 -1.01 13.57 -1.62
N ASN A 398 -0.86 12.32 -1.19
CA ASN A 398 -0.56 11.99 0.21
C ASN A 398 0.95 11.93 0.49
N TRP A 399 1.80 11.95 -0.53
CA TRP A 399 3.24 11.98 -0.37
C TRP A 399 3.74 13.34 0.11
N ASN A 400 4.47 13.35 1.24
CA ASN A 400 5.09 14.56 1.76
C ASN A 400 6.49 14.74 1.16
N TRP A 401 6.57 15.48 0.05
CA TRP A 401 7.81 15.78 -0.65
C TRP A 401 8.86 16.48 0.22
N HIS A 402 8.44 17.38 1.11
CA HIS A 402 9.34 18.10 2.01
C HIS A 402 9.96 17.15 3.05
N LEU A 403 9.15 16.34 3.72
CA LEU A 403 9.65 15.34 4.66
C LEU A 403 10.58 14.36 3.96
N HIS A 404 10.24 13.95 2.73
CA HIS A 404 11.12 13.10 1.94
C HIS A 404 12.46 13.80 1.65
N ALA A 405 12.46 15.08 1.27
CA ALA A 405 13.68 15.86 1.04
C ALA A 405 14.58 15.88 2.29
N VAL A 406 13.98 16.12 3.46
CA VAL A 406 14.71 16.13 4.74
C VAL A 406 15.31 14.77 5.05
N LEU A 407 14.55 13.69 4.90
CA LEU A 407 15.02 12.31 5.10
C LEU A 407 16.11 11.90 4.10
N ARG A 408 16.16 12.55 2.93
CA ARG A 408 17.21 12.36 1.92
C ARG A 408 18.34 13.39 2.01
N HIS A 409 18.27 14.30 2.97
CA HIS A 409 19.20 15.42 3.15
C HIS A 409 19.38 16.29 1.90
N SER A 410 18.40 16.33 0.99
CA SER A 410 18.45 17.13 -0.24
C SER A 410 17.12 17.17 -0.99
N PHE A 411 16.68 18.35 -1.40
CA PHE A 411 15.55 18.54 -2.32
C PHE A 411 15.81 17.97 -3.71
N ALA A 412 17.07 17.89 -4.14
CA ALA A 412 17.42 17.30 -5.42
C ALA A 412 17.25 15.78 -5.45
N ARG A 413 17.00 15.12 -4.29
CA ARG A 413 16.91 13.65 -4.16
C ARG A 413 15.49 13.13 -3.94
N VAL A 414 14.48 13.98 -4.11
CA VAL A 414 13.08 13.60 -3.83
C VAL A 414 12.42 12.81 -4.94
N TYR A 415 12.98 12.90 -6.16
CA TYR A 415 12.44 12.28 -7.36
C TYR A 415 13.09 10.92 -7.61
N ALA A 416 12.36 9.99 -8.21
CA ALA A 416 12.85 8.65 -8.56
C ALA A 416 14.17 8.72 -9.34
N ALA A 417 14.24 9.60 -10.35
CA ALA A 417 15.44 9.89 -11.16
C ALA A 417 16.72 10.22 -10.38
N THR A 418 16.58 10.62 -9.12
CA THR A 418 17.65 11.19 -8.28
C THR A 418 17.81 10.50 -6.95
N ALA A 419 16.92 9.55 -6.65
CA ALA A 419 16.84 8.96 -5.32
C ALA A 419 18.12 8.18 -4.99
N HIS A 420 18.67 7.41 -5.94
CA HIS A 420 19.68 6.39 -5.66
C HIS A 420 21.14 6.87 -5.77
N HIS A 421 21.41 7.96 -6.50
CA HIS A 421 22.78 8.44 -6.77
C HIS A 421 22.98 9.89 -6.29
N PRO A 422 23.34 10.11 -5.01
CA PRO A 422 23.40 11.45 -4.43
C PRO A 422 24.34 12.40 -5.17
N GLU A 423 25.49 11.90 -5.61
CA GLU A 423 26.51 12.73 -6.29
C GLU A 423 26.08 13.17 -7.70
N GLN A 424 25.11 12.48 -8.28
CA GLN A 424 24.63 12.76 -9.63
C GLN A 424 23.25 13.42 -9.64
N ALA A 425 22.59 13.57 -8.49
CA ALA A 425 21.22 14.07 -8.40
C ALA A 425 21.06 15.48 -8.99
N VAL A 426 22.07 16.35 -8.85
CA VAL A 426 22.04 17.70 -9.40
C VAL A 426 22.16 17.69 -10.93
N HIS A 427 23.12 16.92 -11.46
CA HIS A 427 23.32 16.77 -12.91
C HIS A 427 22.14 16.09 -13.60
N ALA A 428 21.53 15.11 -12.92
CA ALA A 428 20.36 14.39 -13.39
C ALA A 428 19.23 15.32 -13.80
N LEU A 429 18.92 16.30 -12.94
CA LEU A 429 17.79 17.19 -13.13
C LEU A 429 18.21 18.49 -13.80
N ALA A 430 19.39 18.56 -14.42
CA ALA A 430 19.87 19.83 -14.92
C ALA A 430 18.92 20.45 -15.93
N ARG A 431 18.46 19.61 -16.86
CA ARG A 431 17.47 19.93 -17.89
C ARG A 431 16.51 18.76 -18.03
N ILE A 432 15.23 19.07 -18.22
CA ILE A 432 14.17 18.08 -18.30
C ILE A 432 13.38 18.32 -19.59
N VAL A 433 13.46 17.39 -20.53
CA VAL A 433 12.69 17.46 -21.78
C VAL A 433 11.30 16.90 -21.54
N THR A 434 10.28 17.66 -21.96
CA THR A 434 8.87 17.27 -21.86
C THR A 434 8.07 17.87 -23.01
N TYR A 435 6.81 17.46 -23.17
CA TYR A 435 5.90 18.09 -24.11
C TYR A 435 5.19 19.29 -23.48
N ALA A 436 4.94 20.32 -24.27
CA ALA A 436 4.12 21.45 -23.86
C ALA A 436 2.68 21.00 -23.52
N PRO A 437 1.97 21.72 -22.63
CA PRO A 437 0.55 21.46 -22.36
C PRO A 437 -0.27 21.42 -23.66
N GLY A 438 -1.15 20.42 -23.78
CA GLY A 438 -2.03 20.24 -24.95
C GLY A 438 -1.45 19.42 -26.12
N VAL A 439 -0.13 19.20 -26.19
CA VAL A 439 0.49 18.37 -27.24
C VAL A 439 0.08 16.90 -27.09
N ILE A 440 0.09 16.39 -25.85
CA ILE A 440 -0.49 15.08 -25.54
C ILE A 440 -1.98 15.29 -25.24
N HIS A 441 -2.84 14.90 -26.17
CA HIS A 441 -4.28 15.14 -26.10
C HIS A 441 -5.10 13.84 -26.17
N HIS A 442 -6.40 13.92 -25.90
CA HIS A 442 -7.31 12.77 -25.82
C HIS A 442 -7.48 12.00 -27.14
N GLY A 443 -7.14 12.61 -28.28
CA GLY A 443 -7.26 12.03 -29.61
C GLY A 443 -6.11 11.10 -30.02
N LEU A 444 -5.04 11.01 -29.21
CA LEU A 444 -3.93 10.11 -29.51
C LEU A 444 -4.28 8.65 -29.23
N THR A 445 -3.98 7.77 -30.18
CA THR A 445 -4.02 6.33 -29.95
C THR A 445 -2.89 5.92 -28.98
N LYS A 446 -2.96 4.68 -28.46
CA LYS A 446 -1.90 4.18 -27.58
C LYS A 446 -0.57 4.04 -28.33
N GLU A 447 -0.61 3.67 -29.61
CA GLU A 447 0.54 3.60 -30.51
C GLU A 447 1.19 4.96 -30.71
N GLN A 448 0.39 6.00 -30.98
CA GLN A 448 0.87 7.37 -31.10
C GLN A 448 1.45 7.89 -29.80
N PHE A 449 0.82 7.60 -28.66
CA PHE A 449 1.33 7.97 -27.35
C PHE A 449 2.67 7.29 -27.02
N VAL A 450 2.79 5.97 -27.27
CA VAL A 450 4.06 5.26 -27.06
C VAL A 450 5.14 5.79 -28.01
N ARG A 451 4.81 6.07 -29.28
CA ARG A 451 5.72 6.69 -30.23
C ARG A 451 6.17 8.08 -29.76
N ALA A 452 5.26 8.89 -29.22
CA ALA A 452 5.60 10.18 -28.64
C ALA A 452 6.59 10.02 -27.47
N ALA A 453 6.36 9.06 -26.58
CA ALA A 453 7.29 8.78 -25.48
C ALA A 453 8.68 8.31 -25.97
N GLN A 454 8.73 7.49 -27.03
CA GLN A 454 9.99 7.08 -27.68
C GLN A 454 10.74 8.29 -28.25
N GLN A 455 10.06 9.16 -28.98
CA GLN A 455 10.70 10.33 -29.59
C GLN A 455 11.12 11.38 -28.55
N LEU A 456 10.34 11.55 -27.49
CA LEU A 456 10.72 12.35 -26.33
C LEU A 456 11.98 11.82 -25.66
N ALA A 457 12.10 10.49 -25.52
CA ALA A 457 13.30 9.84 -24.99
C ALA A 457 14.53 10.11 -25.88
N ARG A 458 14.39 9.95 -27.20
CA ARG A 458 15.45 10.27 -28.17
C ARG A 458 15.86 11.74 -28.10
N ALA A 459 14.90 12.66 -27.94
CA ALA A 459 15.18 14.10 -27.78
C ALA A 459 15.94 14.39 -26.49
N ALA A 460 15.56 13.77 -25.37
CA ALA A 460 16.28 13.90 -24.11
C ALA A 460 17.73 13.43 -24.22
N ILE A 461 17.98 12.30 -24.89
CA ILE A 461 19.32 11.76 -25.12
C ILE A 461 20.15 12.68 -26.03
N ALA A 462 19.57 13.16 -27.13
CA ALA A 462 20.22 14.12 -28.03
C ALA A 462 20.68 15.39 -27.28
N LEU A 463 19.87 15.84 -26.32
CA LEU A 463 20.14 17.03 -25.51
C LEU A 463 20.91 16.74 -24.21
N SER A 464 21.34 15.50 -23.97
CA SER A 464 21.97 15.06 -22.70
C SER A 464 21.21 15.56 -21.48
N SER A 465 19.91 15.26 -21.45
CA SER A 465 18.92 15.76 -20.50
C SER A 465 18.08 14.60 -19.96
N SER A 466 17.40 14.82 -18.84
CA SER A 466 16.38 13.87 -18.36
C SER A 466 15.10 14.01 -19.16
N VAL A 467 14.31 12.93 -19.23
CA VAL A 467 12.95 12.98 -19.77
C VAL A 467 11.94 13.08 -18.63
N ALA A 468 10.91 13.89 -18.78
CA ALA A 468 9.68 13.73 -18.00
C ALA A 468 8.66 13.01 -18.88
N TRP A 469 8.28 11.81 -18.48
CA TRP A 469 7.41 10.94 -19.27
C TRP A 469 6.08 11.64 -19.57
N PRO A 470 5.57 11.53 -20.81
CA PRO A 470 4.31 12.15 -21.15
C PRO A 470 3.19 11.52 -20.33
N THR A 471 2.22 12.33 -19.92
CA THR A 471 1.03 11.84 -19.23
C THR A 471 -0.09 11.69 -20.24
N PRO A 472 -0.71 10.52 -20.38
CA PRO A 472 -1.89 10.42 -21.22
C PRO A 472 -3.00 11.34 -20.71
N HIS A 473 -3.76 11.92 -21.63
CA HIS A 473 -4.97 12.64 -21.28
C HIS A 473 -5.97 11.65 -20.68
N CYS A 474 -6.60 11.98 -19.56
CA CYS A 474 -7.55 11.07 -18.90
C CYS A 474 -8.83 10.78 -19.72
N SER A 475 -8.99 11.39 -20.91
CA SER A 475 -10.13 11.18 -21.81
C SER A 475 -9.75 10.38 -23.06
N SER A 476 -8.51 9.90 -23.16
CA SER A 476 -8.08 9.03 -24.25
C SER A 476 -8.81 7.68 -24.20
N ASP A 477 -9.25 7.16 -25.35
CA ASP A 477 -10.04 5.92 -25.40
C ASP A 477 -9.37 4.72 -24.71
N TRP A 478 -8.05 4.60 -24.88
CA TRP A 478 -7.29 3.51 -24.29
C TRP A 478 -7.06 3.66 -22.79
N VAL A 479 -7.35 4.83 -22.20
CA VAL A 479 -7.30 5.10 -20.75
C VAL A 479 -8.63 4.76 -20.07
N LEU A 480 -9.72 4.78 -20.82
CA LEU A 480 -11.08 4.65 -20.31
C LEU A 480 -11.55 3.19 -20.19
N THR A 481 -12.52 2.98 -19.31
CA THR A 481 -13.37 1.77 -19.31
C THR A 481 -14.27 1.75 -20.55
N ASP A 482 -14.92 0.63 -20.82
CA ASP A 482 -15.82 0.53 -21.98
C ASP A 482 -17.02 1.49 -21.87
N GLU A 483 -17.50 1.77 -20.66
CA GLU A 483 -18.51 2.79 -20.36
C GLU A 483 -17.93 4.19 -20.54
N GLY A 484 -16.71 4.45 -20.05
CA GLY A 484 -16.06 5.74 -20.17
C GLY A 484 -15.85 6.17 -21.62
N ARG A 485 -15.57 5.23 -22.54
CA ARG A 485 -15.42 5.51 -23.98
C ARG A 485 -16.69 6.05 -24.65
N LYS A 486 -17.86 5.82 -24.05
CA LYS A 486 -19.15 6.29 -24.56
C LYS A 486 -19.44 7.74 -24.15
N LEU A 487 -18.67 8.31 -23.23
CA LEU A 487 -18.83 9.68 -22.78
C LEU A 487 -18.31 10.68 -23.81
N PRO A 488 -18.91 11.89 -23.89
CA PRO A 488 -18.40 12.96 -24.75
C PRO A 488 -16.99 13.37 -24.32
N LYS A 489 -16.14 13.70 -25.30
CA LYS A 489 -14.74 14.09 -25.08
C LYS A 489 -14.53 15.59 -25.39
N PRO A 490 -13.66 16.29 -24.64
CA PRO A 490 -13.00 15.83 -23.41
C PRO A 490 -14.02 15.58 -22.30
N ILE A 491 -13.74 14.61 -21.43
CA ILE A 491 -14.68 14.21 -20.36
C ILE A 491 -14.61 15.24 -19.24
N ASN A 492 -15.77 15.67 -18.73
CA ASN A 492 -15.84 16.39 -17.46
C ASN A 492 -15.62 15.40 -16.31
N HIS A 493 -14.47 15.47 -15.65
CA HIS A 493 -14.07 14.47 -14.66
C HIS A 493 -14.78 14.71 -13.32
N THR A 494 -15.22 13.62 -12.67
CA THR A 494 -15.83 13.63 -11.34
C THR A 494 -15.25 12.51 -10.47
N ILE A 495 -15.36 12.63 -9.15
CA ILE A 495 -15.10 11.55 -8.21
C ILE A 495 -16.44 10.87 -7.83
N PRO A 496 -16.52 9.53 -7.79
CA PRO A 496 -15.48 8.59 -8.20
C PRO A 496 -15.27 8.56 -9.71
N TRP A 497 -14.02 8.43 -10.15
CA TRP A 497 -13.69 8.35 -11.59
C TRP A 497 -13.85 6.93 -12.14
N VAL A 498 -15.05 6.37 -12.03
CA VAL A 498 -15.39 5.02 -12.50
C VAL A 498 -15.23 4.83 -14.01
N HIS A 499 -15.18 5.92 -14.78
CA HIS A 499 -14.93 5.92 -16.22
C HIS A 499 -13.45 5.68 -16.59
N LEU A 500 -12.52 5.81 -15.64
CA LEU A 500 -11.10 5.58 -15.87
C LEU A 500 -10.74 4.12 -15.57
N ASN A 501 -9.92 3.51 -16.41
CA ASN A 501 -9.40 2.16 -16.17
C ASN A 501 -8.24 2.20 -15.16
N THR A 502 -8.55 2.53 -13.91
CA THR A 502 -7.56 2.63 -12.82
C THR A 502 -7.13 1.29 -12.26
N HIS A 503 -7.70 0.21 -12.77
CA HIS A 503 -7.29 -1.12 -12.37
C HIS A 503 -5.82 -1.35 -12.73
N PHE A 504 -5.36 -0.91 -13.92
CA PHE A 504 -3.97 -1.07 -14.37
C PHE A 504 -3.53 -0.10 -15.46
N GLN A 505 -4.46 0.64 -16.07
CA GLN A 505 -4.16 1.38 -17.27
C GLN A 505 -3.59 2.75 -16.97
N VAL A 506 -4.10 3.41 -15.94
CA VAL A 506 -3.65 4.73 -15.50
C VAL A 506 -3.79 4.91 -13.98
N MET A 507 -3.03 5.85 -13.43
CA MET A 507 -3.27 6.40 -12.11
C MET A 507 -3.53 7.91 -12.22
N PRO A 508 -4.75 8.38 -11.91
CA PRO A 508 -5.08 9.79 -12.01
C PRO A 508 -4.37 10.63 -10.94
N PHE A 509 -4.01 11.86 -11.27
CA PHE A 509 -3.45 12.85 -10.36
C PHE A 509 -3.78 14.27 -10.85
N GLY A 510 -3.75 15.26 -9.97
CA GLY A 510 -3.91 16.67 -10.34
C GLY A 510 -4.47 17.51 -9.20
N VAL A 511 -4.62 18.81 -9.43
CA VAL A 511 -5.08 19.76 -8.40
C VAL A 511 -6.58 20.05 -8.44
N SER A 512 -7.25 19.79 -9.57
CA SER A 512 -8.70 19.90 -9.75
C SER A 512 -9.21 18.87 -10.76
N PRO A 513 -10.52 18.55 -10.80
CA PRO A 513 -11.06 17.63 -11.79
C PRO A 513 -10.85 18.10 -13.24
N ASP A 514 -10.96 19.41 -13.49
CA ASP A 514 -10.69 20.02 -14.81
C ASP A 514 -9.22 19.93 -15.24
N ARG A 515 -8.32 19.70 -14.28
CA ARG A 515 -6.87 19.58 -14.49
C ARG A 515 -6.36 18.17 -14.21
N LEU A 516 -7.25 17.18 -14.27
CA LEU A 516 -6.91 15.80 -13.99
C LEU A 516 -6.01 15.25 -15.12
N LYS A 517 -4.83 14.77 -14.74
CA LYS A 517 -3.89 14.06 -15.60
C LYS A 517 -3.84 12.60 -15.20
N CYS A 518 -3.41 11.77 -16.13
CA CYS A 518 -3.31 10.34 -15.91
C CYS A 518 -1.86 9.94 -16.07
N GLU A 519 -1.30 9.25 -15.09
CA GLU A 519 0.03 8.66 -15.17
C GLU A 519 -0.12 7.23 -15.71
N TRP A 520 0.73 6.82 -16.65
CA TRP A 520 0.73 5.42 -17.10
C TRP A 520 1.70 4.61 -16.24
N PRO A 521 1.23 3.62 -15.44
CA PRO A 521 2.12 2.83 -14.57
C PRO A 521 3.27 2.15 -15.31
N ALA A 522 3.22 2.06 -16.64
CA ALA A 522 4.30 1.48 -17.40
C ALA A 522 5.64 2.22 -17.27
N PHE A 523 5.59 3.53 -17.06
CA PHE A 523 6.79 4.34 -16.83
C PHE A 523 7.26 4.34 -15.37
N MET A 524 6.54 3.70 -14.46
CA MET A 524 6.87 3.67 -13.02
C MET A 524 7.84 2.57 -12.61
N ILE A 525 8.42 1.86 -13.57
CA ILE A 525 9.42 0.81 -13.31
C ILE A 525 10.79 1.40 -13.10
N ASP A 526 11.60 0.77 -12.24
CA ASP A 526 12.96 1.22 -11.91
C ASP A 526 13.74 1.47 -13.21
N ALA A 527 13.64 0.54 -14.16
CA ALA A 527 14.30 0.63 -15.46
C ALA A 527 13.90 1.82 -16.35
N CYS A 528 12.79 2.50 -16.07
CA CYS A 528 12.34 3.70 -16.79
C CYS A 528 12.64 5.01 -16.03
N LEU A 529 12.97 4.94 -14.74
CA LEU A 529 13.16 6.12 -13.89
C LEU A 529 14.57 6.21 -13.32
N GLU A 530 15.14 5.07 -12.91
CA GLU A 530 16.44 4.98 -12.27
C GLU A 530 17.60 4.98 -13.26
N ASN A 531 18.77 5.26 -12.69
CA ASN A 531 20.05 5.37 -13.35
C ASN A 531 20.95 4.20 -12.86
N GLU A 532 21.63 3.50 -13.76
CA GLU A 532 22.61 2.47 -13.41
C GLU A 532 24.07 2.96 -13.54
N GLY A 533 24.31 4.18 -14.03
CA GLY A 533 25.65 4.76 -14.11
C GLY A 533 25.71 6.23 -14.56
N PRO A 534 26.88 6.88 -14.38
CA PRO A 534 27.13 8.24 -14.86
C PRO A 534 26.75 8.38 -16.34
N GLY A 535 26.02 9.44 -16.68
CA GLY A 535 25.63 9.73 -18.07
C GLY A 535 24.44 8.92 -18.62
N SER A 536 23.88 7.94 -17.89
CA SER A 536 22.70 7.23 -18.39
C SER A 536 21.45 8.09 -18.37
N MET A 537 20.60 7.91 -19.38
CA MET A 537 19.24 8.46 -19.45
C MET A 537 18.44 8.23 -18.15
N ARG A 538 17.58 9.19 -17.79
CA ARG A 538 16.75 9.17 -16.58
C ARG A 538 15.34 9.67 -16.89
N GLY A 539 14.37 9.14 -16.17
CA GLY A 539 12.97 9.50 -16.32
C GLY A 539 12.37 10.09 -15.06
N LEU A 540 11.52 11.10 -15.21
CA LEU A 540 10.61 11.59 -14.18
C LEU A 540 9.19 11.17 -14.53
N MET A 541 8.39 10.85 -13.52
CA MET A 541 6.94 10.72 -13.69
C MET A 541 6.31 12.10 -13.98
N GLY A 542 5.15 12.13 -14.62
CA GLY A 542 4.45 13.39 -14.88
C GLY A 542 4.07 14.13 -13.58
N VAL A 543 3.65 13.39 -12.56
CA VAL A 543 3.38 13.94 -11.22
C VAL A 543 4.64 14.52 -10.53
N GLU A 544 5.82 13.95 -10.80
CA GLU A 544 7.10 14.48 -10.32
C GLU A 544 7.48 15.78 -11.03
N LEU A 545 7.27 15.85 -12.35
CA LEU A 545 7.43 17.08 -13.11
C LEU A 545 6.48 18.17 -12.60
N GLU A 546 5.21 17.85 -12.34
CA GLU A 546 4.25 18.83 -11.84
C GLU A 546 4.65 19.40 -10.47
N HIS A 547 5.10 18.53 -9.55
CA HIS A 547 5.68 18.98 -8.29
C HIS A 547 6.89 19.90 -8.52
N LEU A 548 7.83 19.51 -9.39
CA LEU A 548 9.01 20.32 -9.70
C LEU A 548 8.62 21.70 -10.24
N LEU A 549 7.73 21.76 -11.23
CA LEU A 549 7.28 23.02 -11.82
C LEU A 549 6.60 23.92 -10.77
N SER A 550 5.76 23.34 -9.91
CA SER A 550 5.13 24.05 -8.80
C SER A 550 6.15 24.65 -7.82
N THR A 551 7.19 23.90 -7.44
CA THR A 551 8.28 24.43 -6.57
C THR A 551 9.07 25.57 -7.21
N ARG A 552 8.98 25.74 -8.53
CA ARG A 552 9.61 26.82 -9.30
C ARG A 552 8.68 27.99 -9.60
N GLY A 553 7.42 27.92 -9.15
CA GLY A 553 6.40 28.91 -9.52
C GLY A 553 6.01 28.87 -10.99
N VAL A 554 6.30 27.76 -11.69
CA VAL A 554 5.89 27.57 -13.09
C VAL A 554 4.53 26.89 -13.10
N SER A 555 3.52 27.56 -13.66
CA SER A 555 2.20 26.95 -13.82
C SER A 555 2.25 25.83 -14.86
N VAL A 556 1.76 24.65 -14.49
CA VAL A 556 1.73 23.48 -15.38
C VAL A 556 0.70 23.57 -16.51
N ASP A 557 -0.18 24.57 -16.48
CA ASP A 557 -1.21 24.79 -17.50
C ASP A 557 -0.95 26.03 -18.35
N ALA A 558 -0.04 26.90 -17.91
CA ALA A 558 0.30 28.08 -18.68
C ALA A 558 1.06 27.65 -19.95
N ALA A 559 0.86 28.42 -21.02
CA ALA A 559 1.74 28.34 -22.17
C ALA A 559 3.19 28.48 -21.68
N PRO A 560 4.10 27.57 -22.06
CA PRO A 560 5.49 27.68 -21.66
C PRO A 560 6.08 29.02 -22.10
N ASP A 561 6.94 29.60 -21.25
CA ASP A 561 7.74 30.76 -21.65
C ASP A 561 8.53 30.38 -22.92
N PRO A 562 8.49 31.19 -24.00
CA PRO A 562 9.16 30.89 -25.27
C PRO A 562 10.64 30.54 -25.12
N LYS A 563 11.34 31.04 -24.08
CA LYS A 563 12.76 30.69 -23.83
C LYS A 563 12.97 29.23 -23.40
N HIS A 564 11.91 28.58 -22.94
CA HIS A 564 11.89 27.16 -22.56
C HIS A 564 11.32 26.28 -23.69
N VAL A 565 10.86 26.83 -24.81
CA VAL A 565 10.33 26.06 -25.93
C VAL A 565 11.46 25.76 -26.92
N LEU A 566 11.65 24.48 -27.25
CA LEU A 566 12.65 24.04 -28.22
C LEU A 566 12.22 24.44 -29.64
N ARG A 567 13.12 25.12 -30.34
CA ARG A 567 13.00 25.43 -31.77
C ARG A 567 13.28 24.17 -32.57
N LEU A 568 12.35 23.81 -33.45
CA LEU A 568 12.45 22.60 -34.27
C LEU A 568 13.00 22.88 -35.67
N GLN A 569 13.04 24.14 -36.07
CA GLN A 569 13.55 24.63 -37.36
C GLN A 569 14.00 26.10 -37.24
N ALA A 570 14.74 26.59 -38.23
CA ALA A 570 15.32 27.93 -38.22
C ALA A 570 14.26 29.05 -38.27
N SER A 571 13.24 28.88 -39.12
CA SER A 571 12.09 29.78 -39.18
C SER A 571 10.98 29.26 -38.27
N PRO A 572 10.44 30.06 -37.34
CA PRO A 572 9.40 29.60 -36.44
C PRO A 572 8.09 29.39 -37.21
N ASP A 573 7.79 28.15 -37.60
CA ASP A 573 6.41 27.84 -37.97
C ASP A 573 5.54 27.87 -36.72
N PRO A 574 4.33 28.45 -36.82
CA PRO A 574 3.35 28.33 -35.75
C PRO A 574 3.17 26.84 -35.40
N PRO A 575 2.99 26.52 -34.10
CA PRO A 575 2.61 25.17 -33.72
C PRO A 575 1.34 24.75 -34.47
N PRO A 576 1.25 23.48 -34.89
CA PRO A 576 0.04 22.99 -35.53
C PRO A 576 -1.16 23.23 -34.61
N ALA A 577 -2.33 23.51 -35.18
CA ALA A 577 -3.55 23.68 -34.40
C ALA A 577 -3.79 22.42 -33.54
N ALA A 578 -3.85 22.60 -32.22
CA ALA A 578 -4.21 21.51 -31.32
C ALA A 578 -5.71 21.20 -31.45
N PRO A 579 -6.14 19.93 -31.43
CA PRO A 579 -5.35 18.70 -31.30
C PRO A 579 -4.74 18.21 -32.64
N SER A 580 -3.43 17.91 -32.67
CA SER A 580 -2.74 17.33 -33.83
C SER A 580 -2.01 16.04 -33.47
N ALA A 581 -2.23 14.99 -34.26
CA ALA A 581 -1.57 13.69 -34.13
C ALA A 581 -0.38 13.50 -35.09
N SER A 582 -0.02 14.55 -35.83
CA SER A 582 1.07 14.51 -36.82
C SER A 582 2.42 14.71 -36.15
N PHE A 583 3.40 13.89 -36.52
CA PHE A 583 4.76 13.99 -36.06
C PHE A 583 5.57 14.89 -37.00
N ALA A 584 6.21 15.92 -36.45
CA ALA A 584 7.10 16.81 -37.19
C ALA A 584 8.51 16.21 -37.25
N PRO A 585 9.06 15.93 -38.44
CA PRO A 585 10.42 15.41 -38.57
C PRO A 585 11.45 16.47 -38.17
N VAL A 586 12.43 16.10 -37.35
CA VAL A 586 13.51 16.98 -36.88
C VAL A 586 14.80 16.17 -36.82
N SER A 587 15.92 16.72 -37.28
CA SER A 587 17.22 16.08 -37.05
C SER A 587 17.75 16.39 -35.66
N ALA A 588 18.45 15.44 -35.02
CA ALA A 588 19.09 15.70 -33.73
C ALA A 588 20.13 16.83 -33.79
N SER A 589 20.81 16.96 -34.93
CA SER A 589 21.77 18.04 -35.20
C SER A 589 21.10 19.42 -35.21
N ALA A 590 19.96 19.56 -35.91
CA ALA A 590 19.20 20.80 -35.91
C ALA A 590 18.63 21.10 -34.52
N LEU A 591 18.09 20.10 -33.82
CA LEU A 591 17.56 20.28 -32.47
C LEU A 591 18.63 20.83 -31.52
N LEU A 592 19.87 20.34 -31.60
CA LEU A 592 20.98 20.85 -30.78
C LEU A 592 21.43 22.25 -31.22
N GLN A 593 21.66 22.46 -32.51
CA GLN A 593 22.18 23.72 -33.05
C GLN A 593 21.23 24.90 -32.81
N LEU A 594 19.94 24.71 -33.05
CA LEU A 594 18.92 25.75 -32.91
C LEU A 594 18.69 26.17 -31.46
N ASN A 595 19.02 25.29 -30.51
CA ASN A 595 18.70 25.48 -29.10
C ASN A 595 19.93 25.64 -28.18
N ALA A 596 21.16 25.48 -28.69
CA ALA A 596 22.38 25.50 -27.88
C ALA A 596 22.48 26.76 -26.99
N ALA A 597 22.27 27.95 -27.54
CA ALA A 597 22.35 29.20 -26.79
C ALA A 597 21.26 29.30 -25.70
N ALA A 598 20.02 28.92 -26.02
CA ALA A 598 18.92 28.91 -25.05
C ALA A 598 19.20 27.91 -23.93
N LEU A 599 19.65 26.70 -24.26
CA LEU A 599 19.95 25.65 -23.29
C LEU A 599 21.11 26.01 -22.35
N LEU A 600 22.13 26.74 -22.83
CA LEU A 600 23.23 27.22 -22.01
C LEU A 600 22.82 28.36 -21.07
N ALA A 601 21.79 29.12 -21.43
CA ALA A 601 21.26 30.22 -20.61
C ALA A 601 20.30 29.75 -19.50
N LEU A 602 19.80 28.50 -19.57
CA LEU A 602 18.90 27.95 -18.57
C LEU A 602 19.63 27.67 -17.24
N PRO A 603 18.96 27.83 -16.09
CA PRO A 603 19.50 27.38 -14.81
C PRO A 603 19.90 25.90 -14.85
N GLN A 604 21.03 25.58 -14.23
CA GLN A 604 21.62 24.23 -14.24
C GLN A 604 20.82 23.18 -13.45
N TRP A 605 19.74 23.53 -12.77
CA TRP A 605 18.93 22.57 -12.03
C TRP A 605 17.46 22.82 -12.32
N GLY A 606 16.71 21.74 -12.56
CA GLY A 606 15.27 21.66 -12.67
C GLY A 606 14.63 22.45 -13.81
N SER A 607 15.38 22.80 -14.86
CA SER A 607 14.84 23.61 -15.96
C SER A 607 14.07 22.76 -16.97
N PRO A 608 12.74 22.94 -17.10
CA PRO A 608 11.99 22.26 -18.14
C PRO A 608 12.33 22.85 -19.52
N VAL A 609 12.37 22.00 -20.54
CA VAL A 609 12.39 22.38 -21.95
C VAL A 609 11.30 21.65 -22.69
N PHE A 610 10.48 22.40 -23.41
CA PHE A 610 9.22 21.94 -23.95
C PHE A 610 9.31 21.72 -25.46
N LEU A 611 8.77 20.60 -25.92
CA LEU A 611 8.42 20.35 -27.31
C LEU A 611 6.98 20.82 -27.53
N ASP A 612 6.76 21.78 -28.43
CA ASP A 612 5.46 22.40 -28.70
C ASP A 612 4.55 21.58 -29.62
N ARG A 613 5.03 20.43 -30.12
CA ARG A 613 4.31 19.49 -30.99
C ARG A 613 4.92 18.09 -30.89
N LEU A 614 4.24 17.10 -31.45
CA LEU A 614 4.81 15.75 -31.58
C LEU A 614 5.99 15.82 -32.56
N VAL A 615 7.15 15.30 -32.14
CA VAL A 615 8.38 15.32 -32.95
C VAL A 615 8.77 13.89 -33.32
N GLU A 616 9.35 13.74 -34.50
CA GLU A 616 10.00 12.52 -34.95
C GLU A 616 11.46 12.84 -35.25
N LEU A 617 12.37 12.36 -34.39
CA LEU A 617 13.79 12.48 -34.64
C LEU A 617 14.18 11.54 -35.76
N THR A 618 14.60 12.10 -36.89
CA THR A 618 14.96 11.33 -38.08
C THR A 618 16.25 10.55 -37.90
N GLU A 619 17.18 11.08 -37.11
CA GLU A 619 18.47 10.45 -36.78
C GLU A 619 18.96 10.82 -35.38
N LEU A 620 19.76 9.94 -34.79
CA LEU A 620 20.66 10.24 -33.67
C LEU A 620 22.10 9.93 -34.08
N PRO A 621 23.10 10.62 -33.52
CA PRO A 621 24.49 10.17 -33.57
C PRO A 621 24.61 8.71 -33.10
N ALA A 622 25.53 7.95 -33.70
CA ALA A 622 25.61 6.49 -33.47
C ALA A 622 25.79 6.11 -31.99
N ASP A 623 26.58 6.87 -31.24
CA ASP A 623 26.76 6.70 -29.80
C ASP A 623 25.46 6.95 -29.01
N LYS A 624 24.68 7.95 -29.43
CA LYS A 624 23.39 8.30 -28.84
C LYS A 624 22.27 7.34 -29.20
N GLU A 625 22.28 6.81 -30.42
CA GLU A 625 21.36 5.74 -30.82
C GLU A 625 21.64 4.46 -30.01
N ALA A 626 22.91 4.10 -29.80
CA ALA A 626 23.29 2.97 -28.95
C ALA A 626 22.87 3.19 -27.48
N GLU A 627 23.02 4.41 -26.96
CA GLU A 627 22.54 4.79 -25.63
C GLU A 627 21.00 4.64 -25.52
N TYR A 628 20.26 5.11 -26.53
CA TYR A 628 18.81 4.98 -26.60
C TYR A 628 18.35 3.53 -26.66
N GLU A 629 18.94 2.70 -27.52
CA GLU A 629 18.55 1.30 -27.66
C GLU A 629 18.88 0.49 -26.39
N ALA A 630 20.00 0.79 -25.73
CA ALA A 630 20.32 0.21 -24.43
C ALA A 630 19.27 0.60 -23.37
N PHE A 631 18.82 1.86 -23.36
CA PHE A 631 17.77 2.32 -22.46
C PHE A 631 16.40 1.71 -22.79
N ARG A 632 15.99 1.75 -24.06
CA ARG A 632 14.74 1.17 -24.57
C ARG A 632 14.62 -0.29 -24.19
N LYS A 633 15.70 -1.08 -24.30
CA LYS A 633 15.70 -2.50 -23.91
C LYS A 633 15.38 -2.71 -22.42
N LYS A 634 15.76 -1.79 -21.55
CA LYS A 634 15.47 -1.84 -20.10
C LYS A 634 14.07 -1.30 -19.81
N CYS A 635 13.73 -0.14 -20.35
CA CYS A 635 12.43 0.49 -20.15
C CYS A 635 11.35 -0.14 -21.05
N ARG A 636 10.68 -1.17 -20.53
CA ARG A 636 9.62 -1.94 -21.22
C ARG A 636 8.48 -1.11 -21.80
N ALA A 637 8.19 0.06 -21.23
CA ALA A 637 7.18 0.97 -21.76
C ALA A 637 7.52 1.50 -23.16
N LEU A 638 8.81 1.73 -23.44
CA LEU A 638 9.29 2.26 -24.73
C LEU A 638 9.24 1.24 -25.86
N HIS A 639 9.13 -0.05 -25.57
CA HIS A 639 8.98 -1.10 -26.58
C HIS A 639 7.70 -1.90 -26.33
N TYR A 640 6.67 -1.26 -25.77
CA TYR A 640 5.43 -1.90 -25.38
C TYR A 640 4.80 -2.74 -26.50
N PHE A 641 4.81 -2.24 -27.74
CA PHE A 641 4.23 -2.94 -28.90
C PHE A 641 5.11 -4.06 -29.46
N ASP A 642 6.39 -4.08 -29.10
CA ASP A 642 7.32 -5.17 -29.45
C ASP A 642 7.17 -6.36 -28.47
N LEU A 643 6.54 -6.12 -27.32
CA LEU A 643 6.22 -7.17 -26.36
C LEU A 643 5.10 -8.08 -26.89
N GLN A 644 5.26 -9.37 -26.61
CA GLN A 644 4.19 -10.37 -26.80
C GLN A 644 2.88 -9.91 -26.15
N LYS A 645 1.74 -10.25 -26.76
CA LYS A 645 0.41 -9.77 -26.31
C LYS A 645 0.13 -10.17 -24.86
N GLU A 646 0.62 -11.34 -24.46
CA GLU A 646 0.61 -11.84 -23.09
C GLU A 646 1.37 -10.84 -22.24
N HIS A 647 2.64 -10.54 -22.51
CA HIS A 647 3.42 -9.56 -21.74
C HIS A 647 2.83 -8.13 -21.70
N ARG A 648 2.03 -7.72 -22.69
CA ARG A 648 1.28 -6.45 -22.70
C ARG A 648 0.08 -6.47 -21.74
N THR A 649 -0.67 -7.56 -21.74
CA THR A 649 -1.82 -7.80 -20.85
C THR A 649 -1.41 -8.29 -19.45
N GLU A 650 -0.22 -8.87 -19.37
CA GLU A 650 0.39 -9.59 -18.26
C GLU A 650 1.47 -8.76 -17.55
N TRP A 651 1.47 -7.43 -17.76
CA TRP A 651 1.91 -6.47 -16.72
C TRP A 651 1.37 -6.84 -15.32
N ARG A 652 0.28 -7.64 -15.28
CA ARG A 652 -0.43 -8.23 -14.14
C ARG A 652 0.29 -9.34 -13.36
N ARG A 653 1.19 -10.15 -13.94
CA ARG A 653 1.68 -11.38 -13.27
C ARG A 653 3.19 -11.42 -13.18
N ARG A 654 3.68 -11.27 -11.95
CA ARG A 654 5.06 -11.59 -11.60
C ARG A 654 5.39 -13.01 -12.08
N ARG A 655 6.61 -13.19 -12.58
CA ARG A 655 7.35 -14.47 -12.73
C ARG A 655 7.48 -15.21 -11.39
N ARG A 656 6.39 -15.63 -10.75
CA ARG A 656 6.46 -16.55 -9.60
C ARG A 656 7.03 -17.94 -9.98
N ARG A 657 7.31 -18.20 -11.27
CA ARG A 657 7.76 -19.50 -11.79
C ARG A 657 9.23 -19.64 -12.20
N ARG A 658 10.06 -18.58 -12.22
CA ARG A 658 11.46 -18.69 -12.73
C ARG A 658 12.54 -18.98 -11.69
N ARG A 659 12.21 -19.51 -10.50
CA ARG A 659 13.20 -20.08 -9.56
C ARG A 659 13.11 -21.62 -9.44
N HIS A 660 12.45 -22.30 -10.38
CA HIS A 660 12.24 -23.76 -10.32
C HIS A 660 12.73 -24.53 -11.56
N THR A 661 13.58 -23.93 -12.38
CA THR A 661 14.27 -24.63 -13.46
C THR A 661 15.66 -24.02 -13.62
N GLU A 662 16.53 -24.35 -12.67
CA GLU A 662 17.99 -24.46 -12.83
C GLU A 662 18.53 -25.29 -11.66
#